data_AF-A0A2E9I645-F1
#
_entry.id   AF-A0A2E9I645-F1
#
_cell.length_a   1.000
_cell.length_b   1.000
_cell.length_c   1.000
_cell.angle_alpha   90.00
_cell.angle_beta   90.00
_cell.angle_gamma   90.00
#
_symmetry.space_group_name_H-M   'P 1'
#
loop_
_entity.id
_entity.type
_entity.pdbx_description
1 polymer ?
#
loop_
_entity_poly.entity_id
_entity_poly.type
_entity_poly.pdbx_seq_one_letter_code
_entity_poly.pdbx_strand_id
1 'polypeptide(L)'
;MVNKQARSPGEIRRFEATGRVSADVPGFAADTGAAFRTLEAMGAQLSGTLFKLAGEAAGRAGEMAGLQSQQTGVAYLEARAAEAKGEAIASSGPWKEQAKALLRKEEGFRDNPYWDVNAHRVGYGSDTTIIDGKPVRVTRGMKITREQAEADLEYRLSSREGAQVQRQLGEVWDRLPDGARAGLASVGYNYGSLPGSVVKAARTGDLNAIADAVAALPANSKRREREAALIRGGGGQAQPAQMVIPTQPLALRRDGTIYGEAYDRAAMSAYAWRLDQGISNDLNAAHEEFRDDPAGFQQRVTEIRDTYLADDSFADPQAREVFEKSFATRAEAYARDVANRQGQRLDAEEKAATGEALDARINGIEKDAYLLGANPEGDRIIGEQIDRTMRSIDAAVASGSVTPAQAVTWRERIRKGAMQSRLHGVFDALETPDQKREFALGLMTDEKLLGDFGFADVRAISDLLFNRAISEGSRKTAADRIENARIESLIEDDLTSLQATGAGLDPAESGLSADLVSVRLGPEKLAAWQEARRKATLAYQATAGMETDSEAEILTRLDTLKPKPGQAGFAEQEAIFALAQKRAEQVIKERQQDPMGQAMRAGAVDVAPIDFSSGEALAGSLAARRQAARGVSDLYGTPRRFLMPGEQEKLAQQLEANPMLMETIASASVSALGQDAPAFLSEISQSAPVLSHAAGMASVTGDTSIAGDIATTLAAKRDKIYTAKMPQNGQMLMAAQGVLGTALTALPRTQSALLETATLLFEQAANREGFDTKEIDDPRTPAGKAWETALNRASGRRTLGGVDYGGFADVNGQRILVPPDMPADEPERLWDEIDDDLLSRLPPVESRNGVPLTARQIRRGRLVTAGDGTYRVALGDPSSANPQWLATPDGRFWEIDIRELARIEANR
;
A
#
# COMPACT_ATOMS: atom_id res chain seq x y z
N MET A 1 23.14 -81.04 -67.17
CA MET A 1 23.45 -79.60 -67.03
C MET A 1 22.54 -79.07 -65.92
N VAL A 2 23.03 -78.99 -64.67
CA VAL A 2 23.51 -77.75 -63.99
C VAL A 2 22.32 -76.80 -63.76
N ASN A 3 21.84 -76.42 -62.55
CA ASN A 3 22.46 -75.97 -61.29
C ASN A 3 21.38 -75.98 -60.17
N LYS A 4 21.66 -76.41 -58.92
CA LYS A 4 21.85 -75.60 -57.67
C LYS A 4 20.66 -74.71 -57.29
N GLN A 5 20.07 -74.66 -56.08
CA GLN A 5 20.47 -74.75 -54.65
C GLN A 5 19.15 -74.70 -53.82
N ALA A 6 18.98 -74.96 -52.52
CA ALA A 6 19.69 -75.59 -51.41
C ALA A 6 18.61 -75.85 -50.33
N ARG A 7 18.74 -76.93 -49.56
CA ARG A 7 17.79 -77.39 -48.53
C ARG A 7 18.01 -76.63 -47.20
N SER A 8 16.91 -76.31 -46.50
CA SER A 8 16.91 -75.98 -45.06
C SER A 8 16.19 -77.11 -44.28
N PRO A 9 16.60 -77.44 -43.04
CA PRO A 9 16.33 -78.75 -42.44
C PRO A 9 15.18 -78.76 -41.42
N GLY A 10 14.45 -79.89 -41.38
CA GLY A 10 14.04 -80.51 -40.12
C GLY A 10 12.69 -80.11 -39.52
N GLU A 11 11.60 -80.64 -40.08
CA GLU A 11 10.38 -80.94 -39.31
C GLU A 11 10.66 -82.12 -38.37
N ILE A 12 10.41 -81.99 -37.05
CA ILE A 12 10.02 -83.12 -36.20
C ILE A 12 9.03 -82.66 -35.09
N ARG A 13 7.82 -83.24 -35.20
CA ARG A 13 6.81 -83.59 -34.17
C ARG A 13 5.99 -82.49 -33.50
N ARG A 14 4.72 -82.42 -33.94
CA ARG A 14 3.55 -82.04 -33.14
C ARG A 14 3.58 -82.77 -31.80
N PHE A 15 3.52 -82.00 -30.72
CA PHE A 15 3.12 -82.46 -29.40
C PHE A 15 1.72 -81.88 -29.12
N GLU A 16 0.69 -82.68 -29.41
CA GLU A 16 -0.67 -82.40 -28.96
C GLU A 16 -0.75 -82.79 -27.48
N ALA A 17 -0.76 -81.79 -26.60
CA ALA A 17 -1.10 -81.98 -25.19
C ALA A 17 -2.47 -81.36 -24.92
N THR A 18 -3.51 -82.16 -25.09
CA THR A 18 -4.82 -81.95 -24.47
C THR A 18 -4.67 -82.11 -22.96
N GLY A 19 -4.52 -81.00 -22.24
CA GLY A 19 -4.66 -80.96 -20.79
C GLY A 19 -6.13 -80.99 -20.40
N ARG A 20 -6.63 -82.17 -20.00
CA ARG A 20 -7.91 -82.30 -19.30
C ARG A 20 -7.84 -81.53 -17.98
N VAL A 21 -8.64 -80.48 -17.84
CA VAL A 21 -8.97 -79.92 -16.54
C VAL A 21 -10.07 -80.79 -15.92
N SER A 22 -9.77 -81.29 -14.73
CA SER A 22 -10.62 -82.06 -13.83
C SER A 22 -12.08 -81.59 -13.79
N ALA A 23 -13.00 -82.51 -14.07
CA ALA A 23 -14.39 -82.42 -13.61
C ALA A 23 -14.38 -82.75 -12.10
N ASP A 24 -14.43 -81.71 -11.25
CA ASP A 24 -14.95 -81.70 -9.86
C ASP A 24 -14.32 -80.56 -9.03
N VAL A 25 -14.46 -79.33 -9.53
CA VAL A 25 -14.40 -78.12 -8.68
C VAL A 25 -15.63 -77.28 -9.05
N PRO A 26 -16.50 -76.89 -8.11
CA PRO A 26 -17.61 -76.01 -8.42
C PRO A 26 -17.05 -74.70 -8.99
N GLY A 27 -17.30 -74.46 -10.28
CA GLY A 27 -17.02 -73.17 -10.88
C GLY A 27 -17.87 -72.12 -10.20
N PHE A 28 -17.28 -71.37 -9.25
CA PHE A 28 -17.77 -70.05 -8.89
C PHE A 28 -17.37 -69.03 -9.96
N ALA A 29 -17.57 -69.40 -11.24
CA ALA A 29 -17.79 -68.42 -12.28
C ALA A 29 -19.24 -67.99 -12.12
N ALA A 30 -19.50 -67.05 -11.20
CA ALA A 30 -20.71 -66.28 -11.30
C ALA A 30 -20.73 -65.70 -12.73
N ASP A 31 -21.76 -66.05 -13.49
CA ASP A 31 -22.06 -65.42 -14.78
C ASP A 31 -22.32 -63.93 -14.53
N THR A 32 -21.23 -63.18 -14.42
CA THR A 32 -21.22 -61.72 -14.36
C THR A 32 -21.45 -61.12 -15.74
N GLY A 33 -21.39 -61.93 -16.81
CA GLY A 33 -21.53 -61.51 -18.19
C GLY A 33 -22.97 -61.28 -18.63
N ALA A 34 -23.96 -61.94 -18.03
CA ALA A 34 -25.37 -61.68 -18.32
C ALA A 34 -25.86 -60.32 -17.77
N ALA A 35 -25.51 -59.98 -16.53
CA ALA A 35 -25.82 -58.68 -15.92
C ALA A 35 -25.03 -57.52 -16.57
N PHE A 36 -23.84 -57.80 -17.11
CA PHE A 36 -23.04 -56.82 -17.85
C PHE A 36 -23.46 -56.64 -19.32
N ARG A 37 -24.07 -57.64 -19.97
CA ARG A 37 -24.65 -57.47 -21.32
C ARG A 37 -25.92 -56.62 -21.32
N THR A 38 -26.66 -56.57 -20.22
CA THR A 38 -27.72 -55.56 -20.03
C THR A 38 -27.19 -54.14 -19.84
N LEU A 39 -25.93 -53.98 -19.42
CA LEU A 39 -25.26 -52.68 -19.29
C LEU A 39 -24.74 -52.11 -20.63
N GLU A 40 -24.54 -52.98 -21.64
CA GLU A 40 -24.23 -52.63 -23.05
C GLU A 40 -25.31 -51.69 -23.65
N ALA A 41 -26.55 -51.78 -23.15
CA ALA A 41 -27.68 -50.94 -23.56
C ALA A 41 -27.77 -49.58 -22.84
N MET A 42 -27.12 -49.41 -21.67
CA MET A 42 -27.34 -48.25 -20.79
C MET A 42 -26.42 -47.06 -21.12
N GLY A 43 -25.16 -47.29 -21.52
CA GLY A 43 -24.21 -46.22 -21.88
C GLY A 43 -24.48 -45.54 -23.23
N ALA A 44 -25.22 -46.21 -24.12
CA ALA A 44 -25.44 -45.82 -25.51
C ALA A 44 -26.86 -45.27 -25.79
N GLN A 45 -27.61 -44.82 -24.77
CA GLN A 45 -28.97 -44.30 -25.00
C GLN A 45 -29.31 -43.07 -24.13
N LEU A 46 -28.33 -42.21 -23.85
CA LEU A 46 -28.53 -41.06 -22.97
C LEU A 46 -28.72 -39.76 -23.70
N SER A 47 -28.31 -39.67 -24.95
CA SER A 47 -28.46 -38.47 -25.76
C SER A 47 -29.89 -37.89 -25.69
N GLY A 48 -30.92 -38.74 -25.88
CA GLY A 48 -32.32 -38.33 -25.83
C GLY A 48 -32.75 -37.81 -24.45
N THR A 49 -32.32 -38.46 -23.38
CA THR A 49 -32.61 -38.02 -22.00
C THR A 49 -31.92 -36.70 -21.66
N LEU A 50 -30.64 -36.58 -22.00
CA LEU A 50 -29.84 -35.38 -21.75
C LEU A 50 -30.33 -34.20 -22.60
N PHE A 51 -30.69 -34.45 -23.86
CA PHE A 51 -31.26 -33.44 -24.75
C PHE A 51 -32.61 -32.93 -24.22
N LYS A 52 -33.48 -33.85 -23.77
CA LYS A 52 -34.75 -33.49 -23.13
C LYS A 52 -34.51 -32.64 -21.88
N LEU A 53 -33.62 -33.07 -20.98
CA LEU A 53 -33.31 -32.35 -19.73
C LEU A 53 -32.73 -30.96 -20.00
N ALA A 54 -31.83 -30.81 -20.97
CA ALA A 54 -31.27 -29.53 -21.38
C ALA A 54 -32.34 -28.59 -21.99
N GLY A 55 -33.21 -29.13 -22.84
CA GLY A 55 -34.32 -28.38 -23.44
C GLY A 55 -35.34 -27.91 -22.41
N GLU A 56 -35.71 -28.76 -21.47
CA GLU A 56 -36.61 -28.40 -20.37
C GLU A 56 -36.00 -27.38 -19.42
N ALA A 57 -34.71 -27.48 -19.13
CA ALA A 57 -33.98 -26.51 -18.33
C ALA A 57 -33.96 -25.12 -18.99
N ALA A 58 -33.79 -25.07 -20.31
CA ALA A 58 -33.91 -23.84 -21.09
C ALA A 58 -35.31 -23.23 -21.03
N GLY A 59 -36.36 -24.07 -21.12
CA GLY A 59 -37.76 -23.63 -20.98
C GLY A 59 -38.06 -23.06 -19.58
N ARG A 60 -37.72 -23.79 -18.51
CA ARG A 60 -37.96 -23.37 -17.12
C ARG A 60 -37.17 -22.11 -16.74
N ALA A 61 -35.94 -21.98 -17.22
CA ALA A 61 -35.15 -20.76 -17.04
C ALA A 61 -35.78 -19.55 -17.74
N GLY A 62 -36.34 -19.74 -18.95
CA GLY A 62 -37.07 -18.69 -19.67
C GLY A 62 -38.36 -18.25 -18.98
N GLU A 63 -39.10 -19.20 -18.38
CA GLU A 63 -40.33 -18.90 -17.62
C GLU A 63 -40.02 -18.15 -16.31
N MET A 64 -38.95 -18.51 -15.60
CA MET A 64 -38.48 -17.80 -14.39
C MET A 64 -37.97 -16.38 -14.71
N ALA A 65 -37.30 -16.19 -15.85
CA ALA A 65 -36.91 -14.86 -16.33
C ALA A 65 -38.14 -13.99 -16.70
N GLY A 66 -39.25 -14.62 -17.11
CA GLY A 66 -40.53 -13.94 -17.36
C GLY A 66 -41.36 -13.63 -16.10
N LEU A 67 -41.08 -14.27 -14.97
CA LEU A 67 -41.90 -14.19 -13.75
C LEU A 67 -41.28 -13.44 -12.56
N GLN A 68 -40.03 -12.95 -12.65
CA GLN A 68 -39.46 -12.17 -11.55
C GLN A 68 -38.60 -10.97 -11.97
N SER A 69 -39.25 -9.79 -11.94
CA SER A 69 -38.74 -8.73 -11.07
C SER A 69 -39.08 -9.11 -9.62
N GLN A 70 -38.03 -9.24 -8.80
CA GLN A 70 -38.07 -9.32 -7.33
C GLN A 70 -38.55 -10.63 -6.67
N GLN A 71 -37.70 -11.09 -5.75
CA GLN A 71 -38.02 -11.86 -4.54
C GLN A 71 -38.50 -13.32 -4.66
N THR A 72 -37.61 -14.28 -4.98
CA THR A 72 -37.66 -15.62 -4.32
C THR A 72 -36.29 -16.29 -4.10
N GLY A 73 -35.18 -15.74 -4.60
CA GLY A 73 -33.86 -16.32 -4.34
C GLY A 73 -33.39 -16.22 -2.88
N VAL A 74 -33.82 -15.20 -2.14
CA VAL A 74 -33.28 -14.86 -0.82
C VAL A 74 -33.71 -15.85 0.28
N ALA A 75 -34.95 -16.33 0.24
CA ALA A 75 -35.50 -17.17 1.33
C ALA A 75 -34.97 -18.63 1.32
N TYR A 76 -34.54 -19.16 0.17
CA TYR A 76 -33.92 -20.49 0.09
C TYR A 76 -32.39 -20.44 0.33
N LEU A 77 -31.75 -19.33 -0.07
CA LEU A 77 -30.32 -19.09 0.16
C LEU A 77 -29.99 -18.89 1.65
N GLU A 78 -30.88 -18.28 2.42
CA GLU A 78 -30.73 -18.12 3.88
C GLU A 78 -30.85 -19.47 4.64
N ALA A 79 -31.60 -20.43 4.11
CA ALA A 79 -31.79 -21.74 4.75
C ALA A 79 -30.69 -22.77 4.44
N ARG A 80 -30.00 -22.68 3.28
CA ARG A 80 -29.03 -23.71 2.85
C ARG A 80 -27.56 -23.27 2.78
N ALA A 81 -27.25 -21.97 2.81
CA ALA A 81 -25.86 -21.50 2.95
C ALA A 81 -25.23 -21.90 4.30
N ALA A 82 -26.04 -22.33 5.27
CA ALA A 82 -25.62 -22.82 6.58
C ALA A 82 -25.06 -24.27 6.58
N GLU A 83 -25.33 -25.09 5.54
CA GLU A 83 -24.90 -26.51 5.53
C GLU A 83 -23.86 -26.87 4.46
N ALA A 84 -23.70 -26.09 3.38
CA ALA A 84 -22.94 -26.51 2.19
C ALA A 84 -21.48 -25.97 2.06
N LYS A 85 -20.84 -25.48 3.13
CA LYS A 85 -19.43 -25.03 3.13
C LYS A 85 -18.54 -25.87 4.07
N GLY A 86 -18.77 -27.18 4.10
CA GLY A 86 -18.09 -28.13 5.00
C GLY A 86 -17.02 -29.01 4.36
N GLU A 87 -17.18 -29.43 3.11
CA GLU A 87 -16.36 -30.51 2.53
C GLU A 87 -16.10 -30.25 1.04
N ALA A 88 -14.92 -30.65 0.55
CA ALA A 88 -14.47 -30.62 -0.84
C ALA A 88 -13.73 -29.36 -1.34
N ILE A 89 -12.55 -29.04 -0.76
CA ILE A 89 -11.31 -28.85 -1.55
C ILE A 89 -10.15 -29.35 -0.67
N ALA A 90 -9.80 -30.62 -0.80
CA ALA A 90 -8.67 -31.20 -0.07
C ALA A 90 -7.89 -32.15 -1.00
N SER A 91 -6.62 -31.78 -1.22
CA SER A 91 -5.45 -32.67 -1.38
C SER A 91 -4.49 -32.44 -2.56
N SER A 92 -4.50 -31.28 -3.26
CA SER A 92 -3.40 -30.92 -4.20
C SER A 92 -3.30 -29.43 -4.59
N GLY A 93 -3.68 -28.50 -3.71
CA GLY A 93 -3.59 -27.05 -3.98
C GLY A 93 -2.27 -26.40 -3.54
N PRO A 94 -1.99 -25.13 -3.93
CA PRO A 94 -0.84 -24.36 -3.43
C PRO A 94 -0.77 -24.33 -1.90
N TRP A 95 0.44 -24.22 -1.30
CA TRP A 95 0.62 -24.29 0.16
C TRP A 95 -0.34 -23.40 0.97
N LYS A 96 -0.75 -22.24 0.43
CA LYS A 96 -1.73 -21.35 1.06
C LYS A 96 -3.12 -21.99 1.20
N GLU A 97 -3.60 -22.69 0.18
CA GLU A 97 -4.90 -23.36 0.23
C GLU A 97 -4.86 -24.58 1.14
N GLN A 98 -3.73 -25.29 1.18
CA GLN A 98 -3.50 -26.36 2.17
C GLN A 98 -3.45 -25.80 3.60
N ALA A 99 -2.77 -24.67 3.81
CA ALA A 99 -2.70 -24.00 5.10
C ALA A 99 -4.07 -23.48 5.55
N LYS A 100 -4.87 -22.88 4.65
CA LYS A 100 -6.25 -22.46 4.95
C LYS A 100 -7.14 -23.64 5.30
N ALA A 101 -7.08 -24.73 4.55
CA ALA A 101 -7.86 -25.94 4.84
C ALA A 101 -7.52 -26.50 6.24
N LEU A 102 -6.23 -26.53 6.58
CA LEU A 102 -5.76 -26.92 7.90
C LEU A 102 -6.24 -25.94 8.99
N LEU A 103 -6.08 -24.64 8.81
CA LEU A 103 -6.46 -23.63 9.80
C LEU A 103 -7.97 -23.55 10.04
N ARG A 104 -8.81 -23.68 8.99
CA ARG A 104 -10.27 -23.76 9.15
C ARG A 104 -10.67 -24.93 10.06
N LYS A 105 -10.00 -26.08 9.89
CA LYS A 105 -10.24 -27.29 10.69
C LYS A 105 -9.75 -27.13 12.13
N GLU A 106 -8.62 -26.49 12.35
CA GLU A 106 -8.01 -26.38 13.68
C GLU A 106 -8.59 -25.24 14.53
N GLU A 107 -8.89 -24.07 13.95
CA GLU A 107 -9.33 -22.89 14.70
C GLU A 107 -10.86 -22.84 14.88
N GLY A 108 -11.61 -23.36 13.90
CA GLY A 108 -13.07 -23.21 13.85
C GLY A 108 -13.50 -21.75 13.62
N PHE A 109 -14.70 -21.56 13.07
CA PHE A 109 -15.24 -20.23 12.83
C PHE A 109 -16.16 -19.78 13.97
N ARG A 110 -15.96 -18.55 14.45
CA ARG A 110 -16.86 -17.87 15.40
C ARG A 110 -17.30 -16.52 14.84
N ASP A 111 -18.61 -16.30 14.73
CA ASP A 111 -19.19 -15.07 14.19
C ASP A 111 -19.25 -13.93 15.22
N ASN A 112 -19.29 -14.27 16.51
CA ASN A 112 -19.35 -13.33 17.62
C ASN A 112 -18.01 -13.23 18.37
N PRO A 113 -17.53 -12.00 18.68
CA PRO A 113 -16.30 -11.78 19.41
C PRO A 113 -16.34 -12.37 20.82
N TYR A 114 -15.27 -13.05 21.21
CA TYR A 114 -15.04 -13.52 22.58
C TYR A 114 -13.77 -12.91 23.14
N TRP A 115 -13.75 -12.65 24.45
CA TRP A 115 -12.53 -12.18 25.10
C TRP A 115 -11.54 -13.34 25.25
N ASP A 116 -10.32 -13.13 24.80
CA ASP A 116 -9.20 -14.05 25.00
C ASP A 116 -8.00 -13.28 25.54
N VAL A 117 -7.73 -13.46 26.84
CA VAL A 117 -6.60 -12.95 27.66
C VAL A 117 -6.28 -11.46 27.50
N ASN A 118 -5.94 -10.99 26.30
CA ASN A 118 -5.51 -9.64 25.95
C ASN A 118 -6.35 -8.92 24.88
N ALA A 119 -7.23 -9.61 24.14
CA ALA A 119 -8.02 -8.99 23.07
C ALA A 119 -9.36 -9.71 22.83
N HIS A 120 -10.31 -9.02 22.20
CA HIS A 120 -11.47 -9.69 21.62
C HIS A 120 -11.04 -10.39 20.33
N ARG A 121 -11.42 -11.67 20.18
CA ARG A 121 -11.13 -12.47 18.99
C ARG A 121 -12.41 -12.89 18.29
N VAL A 122 -12.37 -12.97 16.97
CA VAL A 122 -13.50 -13.39 16.14
C VAL A 122 -12.98 -14.13 14.88
N GLY A 123 -13.86 -14.76 14.12
CA GLY A 123 -13.51 -15.52 12.93
C GLY A 123 -12.73 -16.78 13.29
N TYR A 124 -11.56 -16.96 12.68
CA TYR A 124 -10.62 -18.06 12.95
C TYR A 124 -9.61 -17.72 14.07
N GLY A 125 -10.08 -17.04 15.13
CA GLY A 125 -9.25 -16.69 16.30
C GLY A 125 -8.42 -15.40 16.18
N SER A 126 -8.86 -14.46 15.34
CA SER A 126 -8.13 -13.22 15.05
C SER A 126 -8.59 -12.04 15.90
N ASP A 127 -7.66 -11.18 16.34
CA ASP A 127 -7.92 -9.90 17.02
C ASP A 127 -8.21 -8.74 16.04
N THR A 128 -8.15 -9.03 14.73
CA THR A 128 -8.54 -8.15 13.63
C THR A 128 -9.50 -8.88 12.68
N THR A 129 -10.17 -8.14 11.81
CA THR A 129 -10.95 -8.69 10.70
C THR A 129 -10.83 -7.76 9.50
N ILE A 130 -11.22 -8.22 8.31
CA ILE A 130 -11.23 -7.39 7.11
C ILE A 130 -12.66 -6.94 6.82
N ILE A 131 -12.89 -5.63 6.87
CA ILE A 131 -14.16 -4.98 6.50
C ILE A 131 -13.83 -3.97 5.39
N ASP A 132 -14.57 -4.02 4.28
CA ASP A 132 -14.35 -3.15 3.11
C ASP A 132 -12.88 -3.14 2.63
N GLY A 133 -12.21 -4.30 2.71
CA GLY A 133 -10.82 -4.48 2.27
C GLY A 133 -9.75 -3.95 3.23
N LYS A 134 -10.13 -3.42 4.41
CA LYS A 134 -9.18 -2.88 5.41
C LYS A 134 -9.18 -3.69 6.71
N PRO A 135 -8.01 -3.88 7.34
CA PRO A 135 -7.93 -4.53 8.65
C PRO A 135 -8.49 -3.62 9.74
N VAL A 136 -9.53 -4.11 10.43
CA VAL A 136 -10.21 -3.44 11.54
C VAL A 136 -10.02 -4.25 12.81
N ARG A 137 -9.79 -3.58 13.95
CA ARG A 137 -9.65 -4.24 15.25
C ARG A 137 -11.01 -4.74 15.73
N VAL A 138 -11.03 -5.95 16.26
CA VAL A 138 -12.26 -6.57 16.78
C VAL A 138 -12.67 -5.90 18.09
N THR A 139 -13.93 -5.48 18.18
CA THR A 139 -14.51 -4.87 19.39
C THR A 139 -15.67 -5.71 19.92
N ARG A 140 -16.01 -5.52 21.20
CA ARG A 140 -17.16 -6.18 21.83
C ARG A 140 -18.45 -5.84 21.08
N GLY A 141 -19.25 -6.85 20.74
CA GLY A 141 -20.53 -6.68 20.06
C GLY A 141 -20.47 -6.55 18.53
N MET A 142 -19.27 -6.59 17.93
CA MET A 142 -19.11 -6.72 16.48
C MET A 142 -19.70 -8.07 16.02
N LYS A 143 -20.21 -8.16 14.79
CA LYS A 143 -20.59 -9.44 14.18
C LYS A 143 -19.95 -9.50 12.81
N ILE A 144 -19.24 -10.59 12.52
CA ILE A 144 -18.58 -10.75 11.22
C ILE A 144 -19.13 -11.93 10.45
N THR A 145 -19.03 -11.84 9.13
CA THR A 145 -19.35 -12.92 8.21
C THR A 145 -18.18 -13.88 8.08
N ARG A 146 -18.45 -15.11 7.60
CA ARG A 146 -17.39 -16.06 7.29
C ARG A 146 -16.50 -15.53 6.17
N GLU A 147 -17.07 -14.80 5.22
CA GLU A 147 -16.36 -14.15 4.13
C GLU A 147 -15.33 -13.13 4.64
N GLN A 148 -15.69 -12.31 5.65
CA GLN A 148 -14.76 -11.39 6.30
C GLN A 148 -13.66 -12.13 7.09
N ALA A 149 -13.98 -13.28 7.70
CA ALA A 149 -12.98 -14.14 8.35
C ALA A 149 -12.04 -14.83 7.35
N GLU A 150 -12.53 -15.23 6.17
CA GLU A 150 -11.72 -15.78 5.09
C GLU A 150 -10.79 -14.74 4.47
N ALA A 151 -11.27 -13.51 4.31
CA ALA A 151 -10.45 -12.38 3.86
C ALA A 151 -9.34 -12.05 4.89
N ASP A 152 -9.66 -12.07 6.20
CA ASP A 152 -8.66 -11.91 7.26
C ASP A 152 -7.65 -13.06 7.29
N LEU A 153 -8.09 -14.31 7.05
CA LEU A 153 -7.20 -15.47 6.96
C LEU A 153 -6.21 -15.37 5.80
N GLU A 154 -6.65 -14.97 4.59
CA GLU A 154 -5.74 -14.72 3.46
C GLU A 154 -4.80 -13.54 3.75
N TYR A 155 -5.32 -12.46 4.33
CA TYR A 155 -4.50 -11.31 4.70
C TYR A 155 -3.40 -11.71 5.69
N ARG A 156 -3.71 -12.56 6.68
CA ARG A 156 -2.73 -13.02 7.68
C ARG A 156 -1.66 -13.93 7.09
N LEU A 157 -2.05 -14.87 6.23
CA LEU A 157 -1.11 -15.77 5.55
C LEU A 157 -0.23 -15.03 4.52
N SER A 158 -0.73 -13.96 3.91
CA SER A 158 0.02 -13.18 2.91
C SER A 158 0.87 -12.06 3.50
N SER A 159 0.40 -11.40 4.56
CA SER A 159 0.91 -10.10 5.01
C SER A 159 1.30 -10.03 6.49
N ARG A 160 0.95 -11.04 7.31
CA ARG A 160 1.27 -11.09 8.75
C ARG A 160 2.06 -12.34 9.12
N GLU A 161 1.44 -13.33 9.76
CA GLU A 161 2.12 -14.50 10.31
C GLU A 161 2.76 -15.35 9.22
N GLY A 162 2.11 -15.53 8.07
CA GLY A 162 2.71 -16.28 6.96
C GLY A 162 3.94 -15.58 6.36
N ALA A 163 3.88 -14.25 6.19
CA ALA A 163 5.04 -13.46 5.78
C ALA A 163 6.16 -13.49 6.85
N GLN A 164 5.81 -13.54 8.14
CA GLN A 164 6.77 -13.68 9.22
C GLN A 164 7.50 -15.03 9.18
N VAL A 165 6.77 -16.12 8.96
CA VAL A 165 7.33 -17.47 8.79
C VAL A 165 8.32 -17.51 7.61
N GLN A 166 7.94 -16.91 6.48
CA GLN A 166 8.81 -16.79 5.31
C GLN A 166 10.10 -16.03 5.63
N ARG A 167 10.00 -14.90 6.33
CA ARG A 167 11.18 -14.13 6.77
C ARG A 167 12.10 -14.90 7.73
N GLN A 168 11.54 -15.73 8.61
CA GLN A 168 12.35 -16.52 9.55
C GLN A 168 13.16 -17.63 8.87
N LEU A 169 12.67 -18.15 7.74
CA LEU A 169 13.27 -19.27 7.03
C LEU A 169 14.07 -18.84 5.79
N GLY A 170 13.82 -17.65 5.24
CA GLY A 170 14.52 -17.13 4.07
C GLY A 170 14.44 -18.09 2.88
N GLU A 171 15.55 -18.26 2.15
CA GLU A 171 15.62 -19.13 0.97
C GLU A 171 15.24 -20.60 1.23
N VAL A 172 15.35 -21.05 2.49
CA VAL A 172 14.98 -22.42 2.85
C VAL A 172 13.49 -22.64 2.66
N TRP A 173 12.67 -21.62 2.89
CA TRP A 173 11.21 -21.68 2.68
C TRP A 173 10.85 -22.12 1.26
N ASP A 174 11.56 -21.57 0.26
CA ASP A 174 11.23 -21.80 -1.15
C ASP A 174 11.58 -23.22 -1.60
N ARG A 175 12.51 -23.89 -0.90
CA ARG A 175 12.96 -25.26 -1.19
C ARG A 175 12.09 -26.33 -0.52
N LEU A 176 11.20 -25.95 0.39
CA LEU A 176 10.32 -26.89 1.08
C LEU A 176 9.14 -27.30 0.19
N PRO A 177 8.71 -28.56 0.22
CA PRO A 177 7.50 -29.00 -0.46
C PRO A 177 6.26 -28.30 0.13
N ASP A 178 5.18 -28.19 -0.66
CA ASP A 178 3.98 -27.45 -0.27
C ASP A 178 3.35 -27.94 1.04
N GLY A 179 3.39 -29.25 1.30
CA GLY A 179 2.93 -29.82 2.57
C GLY A 179 3.77 -29.32 3.76
N ALA A 180 5.09 -29.23 3.60
CA ALA A 180 5.96 -28.71 4.64
C ALA A 180 5.75 -27.20 4.86
N ARG A 181 5.58 -26.43 3.77
CA ARG A 181 5.22 -25.00 3.84
C ARG A 181 3.88 -24.77 4.54
N ALA A 182 2.86 -25.56 4.20
CA ALA A 182 1.54 -25.45 4.79
C ALA A 182 1.55 -25.79 6.30
N GLY A 183 2.27 -26.85 6.69
CA GLY A 183 2.44 -27.24 8.10
C GLY A 183 3.12 -26.14 8.92
N LEU A 184 4.21 -25.56 8.40
CA LEU A 184 4.94 -24.48 9.05
C LEU A 184 4.13 -23.18 9.14
N ALA A 185 3.34 -22.84 8.10
CA ALA A 185 2.44 -21.70 8.14
C ALA A 185 1.36 -21.83 9.22
N SER A 186 0.80 -23.04 9.42
CA SER A 186 -0.16 -23.29 10.51
C SER A 186 0.47 -23.16 11.89
N VAL A 187 1.71 -23.62 12.07
CA VAL A 187 2.47 -23.42 13.32
C VAL A 187 2.67 -21.93 13.59
N GLY A 188 3.09 -21.16 12.58
CA GLY A 188 3.28 -19.72 12.68
C GLY A 188 2.00 -18.94 12.99
N TYR A 189 0.86 -19.35 12.44
CA TYR A 189 -0.45 -18.75 12.76
C TYR A 189 -0.79 -18.88 14.25
N ASN A 190 -0.54 -20.05 14.83
CA ASN A 190 -0.88 -20.32 16.23
C ASN A 190 0.07 -19.65 17.23
N TYR A 191 1.36 -19.51 16.89
CA TYR A 191 2.39 -18.95 17.78
C TYR A 191 2.75 -17.49 17.45
N GLY A 192 2.16 -16.91 16.40
CA GLY A 192 2.55 -15.60 15.83
C GLY A 192 3.88 -15.61 15.06
N SER A 193 4.74 -16.60 15.31
CA SER A 193 6.01 -16.86 14.61
C SER A 193 6.46 -18.30 14.87
N LEU A 194 7.41 -18.83 14.07
CA LEU A 194 7.99 -20.15 14.32
C LEU A 194 8.87 -20.14 15.58
N PRO A 195 8.71 -21.12 16.49
CA PRO A 195 9.63 -21.33 17.61
C PRO A 195 11.05 -21.62 17.13
N GLY A 196 12.07 -21.22 17.91
CA GLY A 196 13.48 -21.36 17.52
C GLY A 196 13.93 -22.79 17.24
N SER A 197 13.36 -23.79 17.93
CA SER A 197 13.61 -25.21 17.68
C SER A 197 13.16 -25.65 16.28
N VAL A 198 11.98 -25.19 15.85
CA VAL A 198 11.43 -25.47 14.52
C VAL A 198 12.21 -24.72 13.44
N VAL A 199 12.63 -23.48 13.69
CA VAL A 199 13.50 -22.73 12.76
C VAL A 199 14.84 -23.44 12.57
N LYS A 200 15.45 -23.94 13.66
CA LYS A 200 16.71 -24.68 13.60
C LYS A 200 16.58 -25.97 12.79
N ALA A 201 15.49 -26.71 12.97
CA ALA A 201 15.21 -27.92 12.19
C ALA A 201 14.88 -27.59 10.73
N ALA A 202 14.08 -26.56 10.46
CA ALA A 202 13.75 -26.12 9.10
C ALA A 202 15.00 -25.81 8.28
N ARG A 203 16.01 -25.17 8.89
CA ARG A 203 17.29 -24.85 8.22
C ARG A 203 18.09 -26.06 7.76
N THR A 204 17.83 -27.27 8.27
CA THR A 204 18.53 -28.48 7.78
C THR A 204 17.94 -28.98 6.46
N GLY A 205 16.72 -28.56 6.11
CA GLY A 205 15.99 -29.07 4.93
C GLY A 205 15.50 -30.51 5.07
N ASP A 206 15.77 -31.18 6.19
CA ASP A 206 15.34 -32.56 6.44
C ASP A 206 13.90 -32.57 6.96
N LEU A 207 12.99 -33.07 6.13
CA LEU A 207 11.56 -33.12 6.43
C LEU A 207 11.24 -33.94 7.69
N ASN A 208 12.01 -34.98 8.01
CA ASN A 208 11.80 -35.75 9.23
C ASN A 208 12.22 -34.95 10.46
N ALA A 209 13.39 -34.29 10.41
CA ALA A 209 13.83 -33.41 11.49
C ALA A 209 12.86 -32.25 11.74
N ILE A 210 12.29 -31.67 10.67
CA ILE A 210 11.29 -30.60 10.77
C ILE A 210 10.00 -31.13 11.41
N ALA A 211 9.50 -32.27 10.93
CA ALA A 211 8.30 -32.89 11.47
C ALA A 211 8.45 -33.26 12.94
N ASP A 212 9.60 -33.80 13.34
CA ASP A 212 9.88 -34.17 14.73
C ASP A 212 9.98 -32.94 15.63
N ALA A 213 10.60 -31.86 15.16
CA ALA A 213 10.67 -30.60 15.89
C ALA A 213 9.28 -29.94 16.07
N VAL A 214 8.39 -30.07 15.08
CA VAL A 214 7.00 -29.59 15.17
C VAL A 214 6.19 -30.45 16.13
N ALA A 215 6.30 -31.78 16.04
CA ALA A 215 5.61 -32.72 16.93
C ALA A 215 6.03 -32.56 18.40
N ALA A 216 7.26 -32.14 18.67
CA ALA A 216 7.81 -31.94 20.02
C ALA A 216 7.36 -30.64 20.71
N LEU A 217 6.53 -29.79 20.08
CA LEU A 217 6.05 -28.56 20.70
C LEU A 217 5.04 -28.85 21.84
N PRO A 218 5.12 -28.14 22.97
CA PRO A 218 4.38 -28.51 24.20
C PRO A 218 2.89 -28.15 24.16
N ALA A 219 2.44 -27.26 23.28
CA ALA A 219 1.03 -26.87 23.17
C ALA A 219 0.37 -27.53 21.95
N ASN A 220 -0.89 -27.92 22.12
CA ASN A 220 -1.73 -28.48 21.04
C ASN A 220 -1.14 -29.76 20.39
N SER A 221 -0.64 -30.72 21.19
CA SER A 221 0.06 -31.93 20.72
C SER A 221 -0.63 -32.65 19.56
N LYS A 222 -1.95 -32.86 19.62
CA LYS A 222 -2.73 -33.50 18.54
C LYS A 222 -2.71 -32.70 17.22
N ARG A 223 -2.67 -31.36 17.28
CA ARG A 223 -2.54 -30.48 16.11
C ARG A 223 -1.12 -30.53 15.56
N ARG A 224 -0.12 -30.51 16.44
CA ARG A 224 1.30 -30.64 16.08
C ARG A 224 1.61 -31.96 15.37
N GLU A 225 0.99 -33.07 15.81
CA GLU A 225 1.10 -34.37 15.14
C GLU A 225 0.54 -34.34 13.70
N ARG A 226 -0.57 -33.65 13.46
CA ARG A 226 -1.15 -33.51 12.11
C ARG A 226 -0.30 -32.62 11.20
N GLU A 227 0.24 -31.53 11.72
CA GLU A 227 1.18 -30.67 10.99
C GLU A 227 2.49 -31.43 10.67
N ALA A 228 3.02 -32.21 11.61
CA ALA A 228 4.18 -33.07 11.41
C ALA A 228 3.94 -34.15 10.35
N ALA A 229 2.77 -34.80 10.36
CA ALA A 229 2.41 -35.78 9.34
C ALA A 229 2.36 -35.17 7.93
N LEU A 230 1.85 -33.93 7.81
CA LEU A 230 1.84 -33.18 6.56
C LEU A 230 3.25 -32.84 6.06
N ILE A 231 4.21 -32.62 6.97
CA ILE A 231 5.61 -32.36 6.65
C ILE A 231 6.35 -33.63 6.19
N ARG A 232 6.13 -34.80 6.83
CA ARG A 232 6.84 -36.06 6.48
C ARG A 232 6.46 -36.66 5.13
N GLY A 233 5.24 -36.41 4.65
CA GLY A 233 4.74 -36.96 3.38
C GLY A 233 5.46 -36.48 2.10
N GLY A 234 6.64 -35.85 2.20
CA GLY A 234 7.30 -35.11 1.11
C GLY A 234 8.73 -35.51 0.69
N GLY A 235 9.33 -36.63 1.13
CA GLY A 235 10.69 -37.02 0.65
C GLY A 235 11.25 -38.40 1.08
N GLY A 236 11.93 -39.11 0.17
CA GLY A 236 12.54 -40.45 0.33
C GLY A 236 14.08 -40.48 0.55
N GLN A 237 14.62 -41.67 0.89
CA GLN A 237 15.90 -41.95 1.61
C GLN A 237 17.18 -42.19 0.73
N ALA A 238 18.38 -42.16 1.37
CA ALA A 238 19.73 -42.30 0.78
C ALA A 238 20.54 -43.54 1.28
N GLN A 239 21.60 -43.98 0.55
CA GLN A 239 22.48 -45.16 0.79
C GLN A 239 23.99 -44.81 0.97
N PRO A 240 24.84 -45.65 1.63
CA PRO A 240 26.31 -45.51 1.70
C PRO A 240 27.17 -46.64 1.03
N ALA A 241 28.50 -46.42 0.94
CA ALA A 241 29.49 -47.06 0.02
C ALA A 241 30.40 -48.20 0.59
N GLN A 242 31.10 -48.93 -0.31
CA GLN A 242 31.93 -50.16 -0.12
C GLN A 242 33.48 -49.92 -0.06
N MET A 243 34.25 -50.93 0.40
CA MET A 243 35.72 -50.94 0.65
C MET A 243 36.41 -52.21 0.06
N VAL A 244 37.69 -52.16 -0.38
CA VAL A 244 38.45 -53.24 -1.09
C VAL A 244 39.75 -53.68 -0.34
N ILE A 245 40.20 -54.95 -0.48
CA ILE A 245 41.40 -55.57 0.16
C ILE A 245 42.35 -56.23 -0.90
N PRO A 246 43.71 -56.19 -0.78
CA PRO A 246 44.70 -56.68 -1.78
C PRO A 246 45.13 -58.17 -1.73
N THR A 247 45.68 -58.70 -2.84
CA THR A 247 45.74 -60.14 -3.26
C THR A 247 47.13 -60.79 -3.50
N GLN A 248 48.16 -60.64 -2.65
CA GLN A 248 49.47 -61.30 -2.92
C GLN A 248 49.59 -62.78 -2.43
N PRO A 249 50.13 -63.72 -3.25
CA PRO A 249 50.39 -65.11 -2.84
C PRO A 249 51.58 -65.26 -1.87
N LEU A 250 51.50 -66.21 -0.92
CA LEU A 250 52.57 -66.51 0.05
C LEU A 250 53.52 -67.59 -0.51
N ALA A 251 54.84 -67.37 -0.42
CA ALA A 251 55.86 -68.29 -0.93
C ALA A 251 55.91 -69.61 -0.15
N LEU A 252 55.72 -70.74 -0.84
CA LEU A 252 55.85 -72.09 -0.29
C LEU A 252 57.34 -72.44 -0.08
N ARG A 253 57.67 -73.18 0.98
CA ARG A 253 59.07 -73.50 1.35
C ARG A 253 59.63 -74.66 0.54
N ARG A 254 58.82 -75.69 0.26
CA ARG A 254 59.17 -76.87 -0.57
C ARG A 254 60.58 -77.45 -0.33
N ASP A 255 61.01 -77.50 0.93
CA ASP A 255 62.37 -77.92 1.31
C ASP A 255 62.50 -79.42 1.62
N GLY A 256 61.43 -80.20 1.42
CA GLY A 256 61.43 -81.66 1.63
C GLY A 256 61.50 -82.09 3.10
N THR A 257 61.33 -81.18 4.04
CA THR A 257 61.29 -81.49 5.48
C THR A 257 59.85 -81.67 5.98
N ILE A 258 59.65 -82.46 7.04
CA ILE A 258 58.34 -82.63 7.70
C ILE A 258 57.76 -81.26 8.12
N TYR A 259 58.61 -80.32 8.56
CA TYR A 259 58.21 -78.96 8.90
C TYR A 259 57.84 -78.13 7.65
N GLY A 260 58.54 -78.32 6.53
CA GLY A 260 58.21 -77.72 5.24
C GLY A 260 56.86 -78.19 4.71
N GLU A 261 56.56 -79.49 4.75
CA GLU A 261 55.26 -80.03 4.31
C GLU A 261 54.07 -79.58 5.17
N ALA A 262 54.27 -79.43 6.48
CA ALA A 262 53.25 -78.89 7.38
C ALA A 262 53.01 -77.40 7.12
N TYR A 263 54.08 -76.63 6.88
CA TYR A 263 53.99 -75.22 6.50
C TYR A 263 53.27 -75.06 5.15
N ASP A 264 53.63 -75.85 4.15
CA ASP A 264 53.04 -75.78 2.81
C ASP A 264 51.54 -76.17 2.83
N ARG A 265 51.13 -77.17 3.64
CA ARG A 265 49.70 -77.49 3.84
C ARG A 265 48.92 -76.36 4.52
N ALA A 266 49.50 -75.73 5.54
CA ALA A 266 48.87 -74.61 6.23
C ALA A 266 48.79 -73.36 5.33
N ALA A 267 49.80 -73.12 4.50
CA ALA A 267 49.81 -72.05 3.52
C ALA A 267 48.73 -72.25 2.44
N MET A 268 48.58 -73.48 1.92
CA MET A 268 47.56 -73.82 0.93
C MET A 268 46.12 -73.72 1.48
N SER A 269 45.88 -74.09 2.74
CA SER A 269 44.54 -73.93 3.34
C SER A 269 44.19 -72.46 3.60
N ALA A 270 45.16 -71.65 4.03
CA ALA A 270 44.98 -70.21 4.18
C ALA A 270 44.75 -69.50 2.84
N TYR A 271 45.44 -69.93 1.78
CA TYR A 271 45.22 -69.45 0.42
C TYR A 271 43.83 -69.82 -0.09
N ALA A 272 43.41 -71.08 0.08
CA ALA A 272 42.07 -71.55 -0.31
C ALA A 272 40.95 -70.74 0.37
N TRP A 273 41.08 -70.42 1.67
CA TRP A 273 40.13 -69.56 2.38
C TRP A 273 40.04 -68.13 1.84
N ARG A 274 41.18 -67.52 1.48
CA ARG A 274 41.18 -66.17 0.88
C ARG A 274 40.55 -66.18 -0.52
N LEU A 275 40.87 -67.21 -1.30
CA LEU A 275 40.30 -67.41 -2.62
C LEU A 275 38.78 -67.60 -2.55
N ASP A 276 38.30 -68.34 -1.54
CA ASP A 276 36.88 -68.55 -1.28
C ASP A 276 36.10 -67.25 -1.04
N GLN A 277 36.69 -66.37 -0.23
CA GLN A 277 36.15 -65.03 0.04
C GLN A 277 36.19 -64.14 -1.20
N GLY A 278 37.30 -64.16 -1.95
CA GLY A 278 37.43 -63.42 -3.20
C GLY A 278 36.36 -63.82 -4.22
N ILE A 279 36.23 -65.13 -4.50
CA ILE A 279 35.23 -65.67 -5.43
C ILE A 279 33.83 -65.27 -5.00
N SER A 280 33.51 -65.40 -3.70
CA SER A 280 32.18 -65.06 -3.19
C SER A 280 31.88 -63.58 -3.34
N ASN A 281 32.87 -62.71 -3.08
CA ASN A 281 32.73 -61.26 -3.25
C ASN A 281 32.58 -60.88 -4.73
N ASP A 282 33.38 -61.45 -5.62
CA ASP A 282 33.34 -61.13 -7.05
C ASP A 282 32.07 -61.67 -7.72
N LEU A 283 31.64 -62.89 -7.38
CA LEU A 283 30.37 -63.44 -7.84
C LEU A 283 29.17 -62.65 -7.28
N ASN A 284 29.23 -62.21 -6.02
CA ASN A 284 28.20 -61.33 -5.45
C ASN A 284 28.22 -59.95 -6.12
N ALA A 285 29.38 -59.37 -6.39
CA ALA A 285 29.49 -58.10 -7.11
C ALA A 285 28.93 -58.22 -8.54
N ALA A 286 29.25 -59.30 -9.26
CA ALA A 286 28.67 -59.58 -10.58
C ALA A 286 27.16 -59.79 -10.49
N HIS A 287 26.67 -60.49 -9.46
CA HIS A 287 25.24 -60.68 -9.23
C HIS A 287 24.54 -59.34 -8.96
N GLU A 288 25.18 -58.47 -8.18
CA GLU A 288 24.68 -57.14 -7.86
C GLU A 288 24.70 -56.18 -9.07
N GLU A 289 25.67 -56.33 -9.97
CA GLU A 289 25.80 -55.52 -11.18
C GLU A 289 24.81 -55.97 -12.26
N PHE A 290 24.66 -57.28 -12.46
CA PHE A 290 23.84 -57.89 -13.52
C PHE A 290 22.56 -58.53 -12.98
N ARG A 291 21.91 -57.92 -11.98
CA ARG A 291 20.74 -58.49 -11.25
C ARG A 291 19.59 -58.94 -12.15
N ASP A 292 19.41 -58.30 -13.31
CA ASP A 292 18.31 -58.52 -14.26
C ASP A 292 18.79 -58.90 -15.68
N ASP A 293 20.09 -59.19 -15.83
CA ASP A 293 20.72 -59.53 -17.12
C ASP A 293 21.48 -60.86 -17.03
N PRO A 294 20.83 -61.99 -17.35
CA PRO A 294 21.49 -63.29 -17.32
C PRO A 294 22.66 -63.41 -18.30
N ALA A 295 22.63 -62.70 -19.43
CA ALA A 295 23.69 -62.78 -20.43
C ALA A 295 24.94 -62.04 -19.96
N GLY A 296 24.77 -60.81 -19.46
CA GLY A 296 25.84 -60.03 -18.83
C GLY A 296 26.43 -60.72 -17.61
N PHE A 297 25.58 -61.31 -16.75
CA PHE A 297 26.04 -62.10 -15.60
C PHE A 297 26.91 -63.29 -16.03
N GLN A 298 26.48 -64.08 -17.02
CA GLN A 298 27.25 -65.23 -17.51
C GLN A 298 28.60 -64.83 -18.11
N GLN A 299 28.64 -63.71 -18.84
CA GLN A 299 29.90 -63.17 -19.36
C GLN A 299 30.83 -62.77 -18.22
N ARG A 300 30.33 -62.02 -17.23
CA ARG A 300 31.12 -61.58 -16.08
C ARG A 300 31.62 -62.75 -15.22
N VAL A 301 30.80 -63.78 -15.03
CA VAL A 301 31.20 -65.03 -14.36
C VAL A 301 32.37 -65.70 -15.09
N THR A 302 32.35 -65.71 -16.41
CA THR A 302 33.46 -66.27 -17.22
C THR A 302 34.74 -65.46 -17.02
N GLU A 303 34.64 -64.12 -17.02
CA GLU A 303 35.78 -63.23 -16.78
C GLU A 303 36.36 -63.39 -15.36
N ILE A 304 35.50 -63.51 -14.33
CA ILE A 304 35.93 -63.79 -12.96
C ILE A 304 36.70 -65.11 -12.93
N ARG A 305 36.13 -66.18 -13.51
CA ARG A 305 36.77 -67.50 -13.58
C ARG A 305 38.16 -67.41 -14.19
N ASP A 306 38.28 -66.76 -15.36
CA ASP A 306 39.53 -66.65 -16.09
C ASP A 306 40.56 -65.79 -15.34
N THR A 307 40.10 -64.76 -14.61
CA THR A 307 40.96 -63.93 -13.76
C THR A 307 41.60 -64.74 -12.64
N TYR A 308 40.83 -65.57 -11.93
CA TYR A 308 41.38 -66.44 -10.89
C TYR A 308 42.31 -67.52 -11.46
N LEU A 309 41.97 -68.10 -12.63
CA LEU A 309 42.79 -69.12 -13.28
C LEU A 309 44.12 -68.59 -13.86
N ALA A 310 44.29 -67.27 -13.97
CA ALA A 310 45.54 -66.65 -14.42
C ALA A 310 46.63 -66.63 -13.33
N ASP A 311 46.32 -66.97 -12.08
CA ASP A 311 47.29 -67.07 -10.98
C ASP A 311 48.15 -68.34 -11.12
N ASP A 312 49.48 -68.19 -11.07
CA ASP A 312 50.47 -69.28 -11.20
C ASP A 312 50.27 -70.42 -10.20
N SER A 313 49.61 -70.17 -9.06
CA SER A 313 49.27 -71.19 -8.08
C SER A 313 48.33 -72.29 -8.61
N PHE A 314 47.61 -72.04 -9.70
CA PHE A 314 46.75 -73.02 -10.38
C PHE A 314 47.47 -73.85 -11.46
N ALA A 315 48.81 -73.77 -11.56
CA ALA A 315 49.61 -74.70 -12.34
C ALA A 315 49.55 -76.15 -11.81
N ASP A 316 49.15 -76.35 -10.55
CA ASP A 316 48.88 -77.68 -9.97
C ASP A 316 47.49 -78.20 -10.42
N PRO A 317 47.41 -79.36 -11.09
CA PRO A 317 46.15 -79.94 -11.56
C PRO A 317 45.11 -80.15 -10.45
N GLN A 318 45.52 -80.52 -9.23
CA GLN A 318 44.58 -80.79 -8.14
C GLN A 318 43.97 -79.51 -7.58
N ALA A 319 44.76 -78.44 -7.46
CA ALA A 319 44.28 -77.14 -7.00
C ALA A 319 43.26 -76.54 -7.98
N ARG A 320 43.51 -76.70 -9.28
CA ARG A 320 42.61 -76.24 -10.35
C ARG A 320 41.26 -76.95 -10.33
N GLU A 321 41.24 -78.28 -10.17
CA GLU A 321 39.99 -79.06 -10.15
C GLU A 321 39.08 -78.65 -8.98
N VAL A 322 39.65 -78.47 -7.78
CA VAL A 322 38.90 -78.06 -6.59
C VAL A 322 38.32 -76.65 -6.76
N PHE A 323 39.10 -75.72 -7.33
CA PHE A 323 38.62 -74.38 -7.67
C PHE A 323 37.47 -74.44 -8.68
N GLU A 324 37.64 -75.11 -9.82
CA GLU A 324 36.63 -75.11 -10.88
C GLU A 324 35.29 -75.68 -10.40
N LYS A 325 35.30 -76.74 -9.58
CA LYS A 325 34.07 -77.33 -9.02
C LYS A 325 33.37 -76.39 -8.02
N SER A 326 34.14 -75.76 -7.13
CA SER A 326 33.59 -74.82 -6.14
C SER A 326 33.05 -73.54 -6.79
N PHE A 327 33.75 -73.01 -7.79
CA PHE A 327 33.34 -71.85 -8.57
C PHE A 327 32.04 -72.13 -9.35
N ALA A 328 31.99 -73.24 -10.09
CA ALA A 328 30.83 -73.60 -10.91
C ALA A 328 29.55 -73.76 -10.08
N THR A 329 29.65 -74.44 -8.92
CA THR A 329 28.50 -74.66 -8.03
C THR A 329 27.92 -73.34 -7.51
N ARG A 330 28.78 -72.36 -7.16
CA ARG A 330 28.33 -71.06 -6.65
C ARG A 330 27.79 -70.17 -7.76
N ALA A 331 28.47 -70.12 -8.91
CA ALA A 331 28.03 -69.36 -10.06
C ALA A 331 26.63 -69.80 -10.53
N GLU A 332 26.32 -71.09 -10.47
CA GLU A 332 25.00 -71.62 -10.85
C GLU A 332 23.87 -71.09 -9.95
N ALA A 333 24.09 -70.98 -8.64
CA ALA A 333 23.08 -70.47 -7.71
C ALA A 333 22.69 -69.02 -8.04
N TYR A 334 23.68 -68.15 -8.28
CA TYR A 334 23.45 -66.77 -8.68
C TYR A 334 22.84 -66.67 -10.09
N ALA A 335 23.27 -67.50 -11.04
CA ALA A 335 22.71 -67.52 -12.40
C ALA A 335 21.21 -67.84 -12.40
N ARG A 336 20.76 -68.79 -11.57
CA ARG A 336 19.33 -69.11 -11.41
C ARG A 336 18.54 -67.96 -10.80
N ASP A 337 19.10 -67.26 -9.81
CA ASP A 337 18.45 -66.09 -9.21
C ASP A 337 18.29 -64.94 -10.22
N VAL A 338 19.33 -64.59 -10.97
CA VAL A 338 19.28 -63.55 -12.02
C VAL A 338 18.23 -63.88 -13.09
N ALA A 339 18.19 -65.14 -13.56
CA ALA A 339 17.18 -65.58 -14.52
C ALA A 339 15.74 -65.51 -13.97
N ASN A 340 15.54 -65.89 -12.71
CA ASN A 340 14.23 -65.79 -12.06
C ASN A 340 13.80 -64.33 -11.88
N ARG A 341 14.72 -63.43 -11.51
CA ARG A 341 14.44 -61.99 -11.36
C ARG A 341 14.11 -61.33 -12.69
N GLN A 342 14.83 -61.64 -13.77
CA GLN A 342 14.48 -61.15 -15.10
C GLN A 342 13.07 -61.60 -15.49
N GLY A 343 12.71 -62.86 -15.24
CA GLY A 343 11.35 -63.37 -15.48
C GLY A 343 10.28 -62.63 -14.66
N GLN A 344 10.53 -62.39 -13.37
CA GLN A 344 9.63 -61.61 -12.50
C GLN A 344 9.49 -60.15 -12.94
N ARG A 345 10.57 -59.51 -13.37
CA ARG A 345 10.57 -58.13 -13.87
C ARG A 345 9.75 -58.02 -15.15
N LEU A 346 9.96 -58.92 -16.10
CA LEU A 346 9.20 -58.93 -17.36
C LEU A 346 7.70 -59.15 -17.12
N ASP A 347 7.32 -60.05 -16.21
CA ASP A 347 5.92 -60.26 -15.80
C ASP A 347 5.33 -59.00 -15.11
N ALA A 348 6.10 -58.33 -14.26
CA ALA A 348 5.68 -57.08 -13.62
C ALA A 348 5.52 -55.92 -14.65
N GLU A 349 6.44 -55.81 -15.60
CA GLU A 349 6.38 -54.82 -16.69
C GLU A 349 5.18 -55.04 -17.61
N GLU A 350 4.88 -56.29 -17.98
CA GLU A 350 3.70 -56.64 -18.78
C GLU A 350 2.39 -56.25 -18.07
N LYS A 351 2.30 -56.55 -16.76
CA LYS A 351 1.15 -56.18 -15.92
C LYS A 351 0.97 -54.67 -15.80
N ALA A 352 2.06 -53.94 -15.59
CA ALA A 352 2.04 -52.47 -15.50
C ALA A 352 1.64 -51.83 -16.83
N ALA A 353 2.25 -52.24 -17.95
CA ALA A 353 1.94 -51.72 -19.29
C ALA A 353 0.49 -51.99 -19.70
N THR A 354 -0.04 -53.16 -19.35
CA THR A 354 -1.45 -53.51 -19.58
C THR A 354 -2.39 -52.58 -18.79
N GLY A 355 -2.05 -52.27 -17.54
CA GLY A 355 -2.82 -51.34 -16.72
C GLY A 355 -2.81 -49.91 -17.25
N GLU A 356 -1.64 -49.38 -17.59
CA GLU A 356 -1.51 -48.04 -18.17
C GLU A 356 -2.28 -47.89 -19.50
N ALA A 357 -2.19 -48.89 -20.38
CA ALA A 357 -2.91 -48.89 -21.65
C ALA A 357 -4.43 -48.90 -21.48
N LEU A 358 -4.93 -49.62 -20.47
CA LEU A 358 -6.36 -49.64 -20.16
C LEU A 358 -6.82 -48.32 -19.55
N ASP A 359 -6.09 -47.77 -18.57
CA ASP A 359 -6.42 -46.46 -17.99
C ASP A 359 -6.42 -45.34 -19.04
N ALA A 360 -5.47 -45.34 -19.98
CA ALA A 360 -5.44 -44.37 -21.08
C ALA A 360 -6.69 -44.46 -21.97
N ARG A 361 -7.19 -45.68 -22.24
CA ARG A 361 -8.43 -45.88 -22.99
C ARG A 361 -9.66 -45.40 -22.22
N ILE A 362 -9.71 -45.66 -20.91
CA ILE A 362 -10.80 -45.19 -20.03
C ILE A 362 -10.83 -43.66 -20.00
N ASN A 363 -9.69 -43.01 -19.83
CA ASN A 363 -9.58 -41.54 -19.89
C ASN A 363 -10.03 -41.00 -21.26
N GLY A 364 -9.69 -41.70 -22.35
CA GLY A 364 -10.15 -41.36 -23.70
C GLY A 364 -11.68 -41.38 -23.82
N ILE A 365 -12.31 -42.44 -23.30
CA ILE A 365 -13.78 -42.55 -23.24
C ILE A 365 -14.39 -41.40 -22.43
N GLU A 366 -13.84 -41.10 -21.25
CA GLU A 366 -14.33 -40.01 -20.40
C GLU A 366 -14.23 -38.64 -21.10
N LYS A 367 -13.16 -38.40 -21.86
CA LYS A 367 -12.97 -37.15 -22.62
C LYS A 367 -13.95 -37.06 -23.80
N ASP A 368 -14.06 -38.12 -24.59
CA ASP A 368 -14.99 -38.15 -25.73
C ASP A 368 -16.43 -38.02 -25.26
N ALA A 369 -16.77 -38.64 -24.13
CA ALA A 369 -18.07 -38.54 -23.49
C ALA A 369 -18.39 -37.09 -23.09
N TYR A 370 -17.44 -36.36 -22.50
CA TYR A 370 -17.61 -34.94 -22.19
C TYR A 370 -17.88 -34.10 -23.44
N LEU A 371 -17.11 -34.31 -24.51
CA LEU A 371 -17.25 -33.55 -25.75
C LEU A 371 -18.56 -33.86 -26.49
N LEU A 372 -18.98 -35.13 -26.49
CA LEU A 372 -20.15 -35.58 -27.22
C LEU A 372 -21.46 -35.28 -26.48
N GLY A 373 -21.45 -35.17 -25.14
CA GLY A 373 -22.60 -34.68 -24.37
C GLY A 373 -23.94 -35.33 -24.76
N ALA A 374 -24.93 -34.51 -25.14
CA ALA A 374 -26.26 -34.96 -25.56
C ALA A 374 -26.37 -35.38 -27.05
N ASN A 375 -25.24 -35.57 -27.75
CA ASN A 375 -25.22 -35.92 -29.17
C ASN A 375 -25.68 -37.38 -29.42
N PRO A 376 -26.69 -37.62 -30.29
CA PRO A 376 -27.16 -38.96 -30.66
C PRO A 376 -26.10 -39.86 -31.31
N GLU A 377 -25.26 -39.35 -32.20
CA GLU A 377 -24.14 -40.10 -32.77
C GLU A 377 -23.08 -40.44 -31.71
N GLY A 378 -23.00 -39.63 -30.66
CA GLY A 378 -22.11 -39.86 -29.52
C GLY A 378 -22.44 -41.11 -28.73
N ASP A 379 -23.72 -41.48 -28.63
CA ASP A 379 -24.16 -42.73 -28.00
C ASP A 379 -23.48 -43.96 -28.62
N ARG A 380 -23.48 -44.03 -29.96
CA ARG A 380 -22.87 -45.14 -30.70
C ARG A 380 -21.35 -45.16 -30.54
N ILE A 381 -20.70 -44.00 -30.66
CA ILE A 381 -19.23 -43.88 -30.59
C ILE A 381 -18.73 -44.33 -29.22
N ILE A 382 -19.36 -43.85 -28.14
CA ILE A 382 -18.98 -44.19 -26.78
C ILE A 382 -19.28 -45.66 -26.49
N GLY A 383 -20.44 -46.18 -26.91
CA GLY A 383 -20.76 -47.61 -26.80
C GLY A 383 -19.70 -48.51 -27.42
N GLU A 384 -19.31 -48.24 -28.67
CA GLU A 384 -18.28 -49.03 -29.38
C GLU A 384 -16.89 -48.96 -28.72
N GLN A 385 -16.54 -47.82 -28.09
CA GLN A 385 -15.29 -47.69 -27.34
C GLN A 385 -15.33 -48.46 -26.01
N ILE A 386 -16.46 -48.41 -25.30
CA ILE A 386 -16.70 -49.16 -24.07
C ILE A 386 -16.59 -50.66 -24.37
N ASP A 387 -17.27 -51.17 -25.40
CA ASP A 387 -17.26 -52.60 -25.74
C ASP A 387 -15.87 -53.12 -26.07
N ARG A 388 -15.11 -52.35 -26.85
CA ARG A 388 -13.71 -52.69 -27.18
C ARG A 388 -12.83 -52.72 -25.94
N THR A 389 -13.05 -51.80 -25.01
CA THR A 389 -12.28 -51.72 -23.76
C THR A 389 -12.68 -52.84 -22.80
N MET A 390 -13.96 -53.18 -22.68
CA MET A 390 -14.44 -54.33 -21.89
C MET A 390 -13.83 -55.64 -22.39
N ARG A 391 -13.83 -55.88 -23.71
CA ARG A 391 -13.16 -57.06 -24.30
C ARG A 391 -11.66 -57.10 -24.02
N SER A 392 -11.00 -55.94 -23.98
CA SER A 392 -9.58 -55.84 -23.64
C SER A 392 -9.32 -56.19 -22.16
N ILE A 393 -10.22 -55.79 -21.25
CA ILE A 393 -10.18 -56.18 -19.83
C ILE A 393 -10.37 -57.69 -19.69
N ASP A 394 -11.34 -58.29 -20.39
CA ASP A 394 -11.58 -59.74 -20.33
C ASP A 394 -10.38 -60.54 -20.82
N ALA A 395 -9.75 -60.11 -21.90
CA ALA A 395 -8.52 -60.71 -22.42
C ALA A 395 -7.37 -60.61 -21.41
N ALA A 396 -7.22 -59.47 -20.74
CA ALA A 396 -6.17 -59.25 -19.73
C ALA A 396 -6.40 -60.05 -18.44
N VAL A 397 -7.65 -60.33 -18.07
CA VAL A 397 -7.98 -61.25 -16.98
C VAL A 397 -7.65 -62.68 -17.37
N ALA A 398 -7.97 -63.08 -18.60
CA ALA A 398 -7.69 -64.43 -19.09
C ALA A 398 -6.18 -64.71 -19.21
N SER A 399 -5.35 -63.72 -19.54
CA SER A 399 -3.88 -63.84 -19.57
C SER A 399 -3.23 -63.81 -18.19
N GLY A 400 -3.96 -63.45 -17.12
CA GLY A 400 -3.41 -63.26 -15.78
C GLY A 400 -2.66 -61.93 -15.59
N SER A 401 -2.67 -61.06 -16.60
CA SER A 401 -2.05 -59.72 -16.53
C SER A 401 -2.89 -58.74 -15.69
N VAL A 402 -4.17 -59.05 -15.44
CA VAL A 402 -5.09 -58.25 -14.60
C VAL A 402 -5.88 -59.17 -13.65
N THR A 403 -6.03 -58.76 -12.39
CA THR A 403 -6.83 -59.53 -11.42
C THR A 403 -8.34 -59.31 -11.62
N PRO A 404 -9.20 -60.28 -11.26
CA PRO A 404 -10.65 -60.09 -11.31
C PRO A 404 -11.16 -58.87 -10.52
N ALA A 405 -10.54 -58.54 -9.38
CA ALA A 405 -10.90 -57.37 -8.57
C ALA A 405 -10.57 -56.04 -9.28
N GLN A 406 -9.42 -55.96 -9.95
CA GLN A 406 -9.06 -54.80 -10.77
C GLN A 406 -10.00 -54.64 -11.97
N ALA A 407 -10.36 -55.74 -12.62
CA ALA A 407 -11.31 -55.73 -13.73
C ALA A 407 -12.70 -55.20 -13.32
N VAL A 408 -13.20 -55.56 -12.13
CA VAL A 408 -14.45 -55.00 -11.58
C VAL A 408 -14.32 -53.48 -11.40
N THR A 409 -13.23 -53.02 -10.81
CA THR A 409 -12.99 -51.59 -10.55
C THR A 409 -12.94 -50.78 -11.84
N TRP A 410 -12.23 -51.24 -12.87
CA TRP A 410 -12.17 -50.56 -14.16
C TRP A 410 -13.49 -50.56 -14.91
N ARG A 411 -14.25 -51.67 -14.87
CA ARG A 411 -15.58 -51.72 -15.46
C ARG A 411 -16.53 -50.72 -14.79
N GLU A 412 -16.47 -50.59 -13.47
CA GLU A 412 -17.24 -49.59 -12.73
C GLU A 412 -16.82 -48.16 -13.10
N ARG A 413 -15.51 -47.90 -13.22
CA ARG A 413 -14.96 -46.61 -13.61
C ARG A 413 -15.43 -46.21 -15.01
N ILE A 414 -15.35 -47.09 -16.00
CA ILE A 414 -15.83 -46.83 -17.37
C ILE A 414 -17.30 -46.43 -17.34
N ARG A 415 -18.12 -47.17 -16.59
CA ARG A 415 -19.56 -46.91 -16.48
C ARG A 415 -19.87 -45.55 -15.87
N LYS A 416 -19.29 -45.25 -14.69
CA LYS A 416 -19.57 -44.00 -13.96
C LYS A 416 -18.91 -42.80 -14.62
N GLY A 417 -17.67 -42.94 -15.06
CA GLY A 417 -16.87 -41.87 -15.66
C GLY A 417 -17.44 -41.37 -16.97
N ALA A 418 -17.76 -42.27 -17.91
CA ALA A 418 -18.35 -41.88 -19.19
C ALA A 418 -19.67 -41.10 -18.98
N MET A 419 -20.54 -41.59 -18.09
CA MET A 419 -21.79 -40.91 -17.75
C MET A 419 -21.58 -39.52 -17.18
N GLN A 420 -20.80 -39.43 -16.11
CA GLN A 420 -20.52 -38.18 -15.40
C GLN A 420 -19.96 -37.16 -16.38
N SER A 421 -19.02 -37.56 -17.23
CA SER A 421 -18.46 -36.72 -18.27
C SER A 421 -19.51 -36.17 -19.22
N ARG A 422 -20.48 -36.98 -19.71
CA ARG A 422 -21.57 -36.49 -20.57
C ARG A 422 -22.44 -35.45 -19.88
N LEU A 423 -22.84 -35.72 -18.63
CA LEU A 423 -23.62 -34.79 -17.82
C LEU A 423 -22.89 -33.46 -17.62
N HIS A 424 -21.59 -33.51 -17.34
CA HIS A 424 -20.73 -32.33 -17.22
C HIS A 424 -20.62 -31.57 -18.55
N GLY A 425 -20.44 -32.27 -19.68
CA GLY A 425 -20.36 -31.65 -21.00
C GLY A 425 -21.63 -30.91 -21.40
N VAL A 426 -22.80 -31.51 -21.15
CA VAL A 426 -24.09 -30.87 -21.41
C VAL A 426 -24.31 -29.67 -20.49
N PHE A 427 -24.01 -29.81 -19.21
CA PHE A 427 -24.09 -28.69 -18.25
C PHE A 427 -23.21 -27.51 -18.69
N ASP A 428 -21.97 -27.77 -19.10
CA ASP A 428 -21.04 -26.72 -19.50
C ASP A 428 -21.42 -26.05 -20.83
N ALA A 429 -22.19 -26.73 -21.69
CA ALA A 429 -22.71 -26.18 -22.94
C ALA A 429 -23.94 -25.25 -22.77
N LEU A 430 -24.58 -25.23 -21.59
CA LEU A 430 -25.70 -24.33 -21.31
C LEU A 430 -25.22 -22.88 -21.14
N GLU A 431 -25.99 -21.91 -21.64
CA GLU A 431 -25.53 -20.52 -21.76
C GLU A 431 -25.61 -19.74 -20.44
N THR A 432 -26.67 -19.95 -19.66
CA THR A 432 -26.93 -19.14 -18.47
C THR A 432 -26.81 -19.93 -17.15
N PRO A 433 -26.41 -19.28 -16.05
CA PRO A 433 -26.41 -19.90 -14.72
C PRO A 433 -27.77 -20.47 -14.32
N ASP A 434 -28.86 -19.85 -14.76
CA ASP A 434 -30.22 -20.32 -14.47
C ASP A 434 -30.55 -21.60 -15.24
N GLN A 435 -30.20 -21.68 -16.54
CA GLN A 435 -30.30 -22.93 -17.31
C GLN A 435 -29.49 -24.05 -16.67
N LYS A 436 -28.25 -23.76 -16.27
CA LYS A 436 -27.36 -24.71 -15.58
C LYS A 436 -27.96 -25.21 -14.27
N ARG A 437 -28.59 -24.33 -13.49
CA ARG A 437 -29.27 -24.66 -12.24
C ARG A 437 -30.48 -25.57 -12.48
N GLU A 438 -31.34 -25.22 -13.44
CA GLU A 438 -32.52 -26.02 -13.79
C GLU A 438 -32.15 -27.38 -14.36
N PHE A 439 -31.05 -27.47 -15.11
CA PHE A 439 -30.52 -28.74 -15.60
C PHE A 439 -30.06 -29.63 -14.45
N ALA A 440 -29.31 -29.08 -13.49
CA ALA A 440 -28.86 -29.82 -12.32
C ALA A 440 -30.04 -30.36 -11.49
N LEU A 441 -31.07 -29.54 -11.22
CA LEU A 441 -32.29 -29.96 -10.53
C LEU A 441 -33.06 -31.04 -11.31
N GLY A 442 -33.12 -30.91 -12.65
CA GLY A 442 -33.80 -31.85 -13.53
C GLY A 442 -33.25 -33.28 -13.46
N LEU A 443 -31.96 -33.46 -13.16
CA LEU A 443 -31.35 -34.78 -13.01
C LEU A 443 -32.05 -35.63 -11.95
N MET A 444 -32.52 -35.01 -10.87
CA MET A 444 -33.20 -35.68 -9.76
C MET A 444 -34.64 -36.09 -10.06
N THR A 445 -35.18 -35.67 -11.20
CA THR A 445 -36.55 -35.95 -11.62
C THR A 445 -36.63 -36.94 -12.79
N ASP A 446 -35.49 -37.30 -13.39
CA ASP A 446 -35.45 -38.22 -14.51
C ASP A 446 -35.42 -39.69 -14.03
N GLU A 447 -36.53 -40.41 -14.27
CA GLU A 447 -36.69 -41.80 -13.84
C GLU A 447 -35.67 -42.74 -14.48
N LYS A 448 -35.25 -42.47 -15.72
CA LYS A 448 -34.26 -43.30 -16.43
C LYS A 448 -32.89 -43.15 -15.80
N LEU A 449 -32.42 -41.93 -15.56
CA LEU A 449 -31.14 -41.68 -14.87
C LEU A 449 -31.14 -42.27 -13.46
N LEU A 450 -32.23 -42.12 -12.71
CA LEU A 450 -32.35 -42.68 -11.36
C LEU A 450 -32.36 -44.21 -11.36
N GLY A 451 -33.03 -44.84 -12.34
CA GLY A 451 -33.00 -46.28 -12.54
C GLY A 451 -31.61 -46.80 -12.92
N ASP A 452 -30.90 -46.05 -13.78
CA ASP A 452 -29.62 -46.48 -14.34
C ASP A 452 -28.45 -46.31 -13.34
N PHE A 453 -28.48 -45.28 -12.49
CA PHE A 453 -27.36 -44.90 -11.60
C PHE A 453 -27.67 -45.04 -10.12
N GLY A 454 -28.94 -45.15 -9.75
CA GLY A 454 -29.37 -45.08 -8.36
C GLY A 454 -29.36 -43.65 -7.82
N PHE A 455 -30.24 -43.42 -6.85
CA PHE A 455 -30.51 -42.10 -6.30
C PHE A 455 -29.28 -41.40 -5.71
N ALA A 456 -28.40 -42.13 -5.01
CA ALA A 456 -27.24 -41.53 -4.34
C ALA A 456 -26.23 -40.93 -5.33
N ASP A 457 -25.94 -41.63 -6.43
CA ASP A 457 -25.00 -41.18 -7.45
C ASP A 457 -25.56 -39.97 -8.22
N VAL A 458 -26.84 -40.03 -8.64
CA VAL A 458 -27.50 -38.90 -9.33
C VAL A 458 -27.58 -37.67 -8.43
N ARG A 459 -27.88 -37.84 -7.14
CA ARG A 459 -27.92 -36.76 -6.17
C ARG A 459 -26.57 -36.08 -6.00
N ALA A 460 -25.49 -36.84 -5.87
CA ALA A 460 -24.15 -36.28 -5.74
C ALA A 460 -23.77 -35.41 -6.95
N ILE A 461 -24.11 -35.86 -8.17
CA ILE A 461 -23.85 -35.10 -9.41
C ILE A 461 -24.74 -33.85 -9.49
N SER A 462 -26.04 -33.99 -9.19
CA SER A 462 -26.98 -32.87 -9.14
C SER A 462 -26.51 -31.78 -8.17
N ASP A 463 -26.16 -32.15 -6.93
CA ASP A 463 -25.73 -31.19 -5.91
C ASP A 463 -24.43 -30.46 -6.34
N LEU A 464 -23.46 -31.17 -6.93
CA LEU A 464 -22.23 -30.60 -7.45
C LEU A 464 -22.50 -29.56 -8.57
N LEU A 465 -23.28 -29.94 -9.57
CA LEU A 465 -23.61 -29.08 -10.71
C LEU A 465 -24.46 -27.88 -10.29
N PHE A 466 -25.42 -28.08 -9.39
CA PHE A 466 -26.24 -27.02 -8.82
C PHE A 466 -25.39 -25.97 -8.11
N ASN A 467 -24.46 -26.39 -7.24
CA ASN A 467 -23.56 -25.48 -6.54
C ASN A 467 -22.64 -24.70 -7.50
N ARG A 468 -22.18 -25.33 -8.58
CA ARG A 468 -21.41 -24.66 -9.64
C ARG A 468 -22.24 -23.58 -10.34
N ALA A 469 -23.49 -23.87 -10.68
CA ALA A 469 -24.41 -22.91 -11.29
C ALA A 469 -24.68 -21.70 -10.37
N ILE A 470 -24.93 -21.94 -9.08
CA ILE A 470 -25.14 -20.87 -8.08
C ILE A 470 -23.88 -20.00 -7.92
N SER A 471 -22.68 -20.61 -7.90
CA SER A 471 -21.41 -19.89 -7.83
C SER A 471 -21.18 -19.00 -9.06
N GLU A 472 -21.53 -19.48 -10.26
CA GLU A 472 -21.42 -18.74 -11.51
C GLU A 472 -22.40 -17.55 -11.54
N GLY A 473 -23.66 -17.75 -11.17
CA GLY A 473 -24.67 -16.69 -11.06
C GLY A 473 -24.32 -15.63 -10.01
N SER A 474 -23.79 -16.06 -8.87
CA SER A 474 -23.35 -15.15 -7.80
C SER A 474 -22.17 -14.26 -8.25
N ARG A 475 -21.20 -14.83 -8.99
CA ARG A 475 -20.07 -14.09 -9.55
C ARG A 475 -20.52 -13.04 -10.57
N LYS A 476 -21.43 -13.39 -11.47
CA LYS A 476 -22.00 -12.44 -12.46
C LYS A 476 -22.73 -11.28 -11.75
N THR A 477 -23.56 -11.59 -10.76
CA THR A 477 -24.28 -10.58 -9.96
C THR A 477 -23.35 -9.68 -9.15
N ALA A 478 -22.22 -10.20 -8.67
CA ALA A 478 -21.21 -9.40 -7.97
C ALA A 478 -20.48 -8.44 -8.93
N ALA A 479 -20.12 -8.91 -10.14
CA ALA A 479 -19.50 -8.08 -11.16
C ALA A 479 -20.42 -6.94 -11.61
N ASP A 480 -21.71 -7.21 -11.83
CA ASP A 480 -22.69 -6.18 -12.19
C ASP A 480 -22.90 -5.15 -11.06
N ARG A 481 -22.87 -5.58 -9.78
CA ARG A 481 -22.92 -4.66 -8.64
C ARG A 481 -21.70 -3.74 -8.57
N ILE A 482 -20.50 -4.26 -8.81
CA ILE A 482 -19.27 -3.46 -8.85
C ILE A 482 -19.33 -2.44 -9.98
N GLU A 483 -19.75 -2.87 -11.17
CA GLU A 483 -19.84 -1.98 -12.33
C GLU A 483 -20.91 -0.90 -12.13
N ASN A 484 -22.07 -1.24 -11.56
CA ASN A 484 -23.11 -0.26 -11.25
C ASN A 484 -22.62 0.75 -10.20
N ALA A 485 -21.90 0.32 -9.16
CA ALA A 485 -21.31 1.22 -8.17
C ALA A 485 -20.24 2.15 -8.80
N ARG A 486 -19.45 1.64 -9.75
CA ARG A 486 -18.50 2.47 -10.53
C ARG A 486 -19.23 3.56 -11.31
N ILE A 487 -20.34 3.23 -11.97
CA ILE A 487 -21.15 4.20 -12.73
C ILE A 487 -21.77 5.24 -11.78
N GLU A 488 -22.26 4.83 -10.61
CA GLU A 488 -22.77 5.78 -9.60
C GLU A 488 -21.68 6.73 -9.09
N SER A 489 -20.46 6.25 -8.86
CA SER A 489 -19.31 7.10 -8.50
C SER A 489 -18.98 8.11 -9.61
N LEU A 490 -19.01 7.69 -10.88
CA LEU A 490 -18.78 8.61 -12.01
C LEU A 490 -19.86 9.68 -12.13
N ILE A 491 -21.12 9.36 -11.80
CA ILE A 491 -22.21 10.34 -11.72
C ILE A 491 -21.89 11.40 -10.65
N GLU A 492 -21.42 10.99 -9.46
CA GLU A 492 -21.05 11.92 -8.39
C GLU A 492 -19.87 12.83 -8.80
N ASP A 493 -18.86 12.27 -9.46
CA ASP A 493 -17.71 13.02 -9.98
C ASP A 493 -18.13 14.01 -11.08
N ASP A 494 -19.01 13.62 -12.00
CA ASP A 494 -19.58 14.52 -13.03
C ASP A 494 -20.33 15.70 -12.41
N LEU A 495 -21.17 15.44 -11.41
CA LEU A 495 -21.91 16.50 -10.72
C LEU A 495 -20.98 17.45 -9.97
N THR A 496 -19.95 16.91 -9.32
CA THR A 496 -18.96 17.70 -8.58
C THR A 496 -18.11 18.55 -9.53
N SER A 497 -17.64 17.98 -10.64
CA SER A 497 -16.92 18.70 -11.69
C SER A 497 -17.76 19.82 -12.26
N LEU A 498 -19.04 19.55 -12.53
CA LEU A 498 -19.96 20.52 -13.11
C LEU A 498 -20.23 21.68 -12.15
N GLN A 499 -20.43 21.41 -10.85
CA GLN A 499 -20.55 22.45 -9.83
C GLN A 499 -19.29 23.32 -9.70
N ALA A 500 -18.11 22.73 -9.84
CA ALA A 500 -16.84 23.44 -9.65
C ALA A 500 -16.40 24.22 -10.90
N THR A 501 -16.62 23.68 -12.10
CA THR A 501 -16.00 24.16 -13.34
C THR A 501 -17.01 24.59 -14.40
N GLY A 502 -18.30 24.27 -14.23
CA GLY A 502 -19.32 24.43 -15.26
C GLY A 502 -19.30 23.33 -16.32
N ALA A 503 -18.31 22.43 -16.29
CA ALA A 503 -18.18 21.29 -17.19
C ALA A 503 -18.24 19.97 -16.41
N GLY A 504 -19.09 19.05 -16.89
CA GLY A 504 -19.11 17.67 -16.39
C GLY A 504 -17.91 16.85 -16.87
N LEU A 505 -17.91 15.55 -16.57
CA LEU A 505 -16.90 14.64 -17.10
C LEU A 505 -17.02 14.50 -18.62
N ASP A 506 -15.88 14.40 -19.30
CA ASP A 506 -15.84 14.06 -20.72
C ASP A 506 -16.29 12.59 -20.92
N PRO A 507 -17.35 12.32 -21.69
CA PRO A 507 -17.79 10.95 -22.00
C PRO A 507 -16.71 10.10 -22.68
N ALA A 508 -15.81 10.70 -23.48
CA ALA A 508 -14.77 9.99 -24.18
C ALA A 508 -13.67 9.47 -23.24
N GLU A 509 -13.37 10.22 -22.17
CA GLU A 509 -12.35 9.85 -21.18
C GLU A 509 -12.94 8.99 -20.05
N SER A 510 -14.12 9.35 -19.53
CA SER A 510 -14.75 8.69 -18.38
C SER A 510 -15.56 7.44 -18.76
N GLY A 511 -16.01 7.36 -20.01
CA GLY A 511 -16.97 6.36 -20.47
C GLY A 511 -18.39 6.55 -19.91
N LEU A 512 -18.67 7.62 -19.16
CA LEU A 512 -19.99 7.93 -18.63
C LEU A 512 -20.88 8.52 -19.72
N SER A 513 -21.99 7.86 -20.04
CA SER A 513 -22.97 8.32 -21.03
C SER A 513 -24.41 8.10 -20.56
N ALA A 514 -25.34 8.86 -21.14
CA ALA A 514 -26.78 8.70 -20.88
C ALA A 514 -27.25 7.27 -21.21
N ASP A 515 -26.76 6.71 -22.31
CA ASP A 515 -27.07 5.34 -22.74
C ASP A 515 -26.55 4.31 -21.73
N LEU A 516 -25.31 4.46 -21.25
CA LEU A 516 -24.75 3.56 -20.25
C LEU A 516 -25.58 3.58 -18.96
N VAL A 517 -25.91 4.77 -18.46
CA VAL A 517 -26.73 4.93 -17.25
C VAL A 517 -28.12 4.34 -17.45
N SER A 518 -28.77 4.61 -18.59
CA SER A 518 -30.09 4.05 -18.91
C SER A 518 -30.08 2.52 -18.97
N VAL A 519 -29.07 1.93 -19.63
CA VAL A 519 -28.97 0.48 -19.83
C VAL A 519 -28.63 -0.24 -18.52
N ARG A 520 -27.72 0.32 -17.70
CA ARG A 520 -27.22 -0.35 -16.50
C ARG A 520 -28.02 -0.04 -15.24
N LEU A 521 -28.47 1.20 -15.07
CA LEU A 521 -29.13 1.70 -13.86
C LEU A 521 -30.62 2.02 -14.07
N GLY A 522 -31.09 2.05 -15.32
CA GLY A 522 -32.48 2.28 -15.67
C GLY A 522 -32.87 3.75 -15.91
N PRO A 523 -34.07 3.98 -16.47
CA PRO A 523 -34.52 5.32 -16.89
C PRO A 523 -34.75 6.29 -15.72
N GLU A 524 -35.13 5.79 -14.54
CA GLU A 524 -35.33 6.64 -13.35
C GLU A 524 -34.01 7.26 -12.87
N LYS A 525 -32.94 6.46 -12.83
CA LYS A 525 -31.59 6.92 -12.46
C LYS A 525 -31.03 7.91 -13.48
N LEU A 526 -31.27 7.67 -14.78
CA LEU A 526 -30.92 8.63 -15.82
C LEU A 526 -31.63 9.98 -15.62
N ALA A 527 -32.94 9.98 -15.37
CA ALA A 527 -33.70 11.21 -15.15
C ALA A 527 -33.21 11.96 -13.89
N ALA A 528 -32.91 11.24 -12.81
CA ALA A 528 -32.35 11.82 -11.59
C ALA A 528 -30.98 12.46 -11.83
N TRP A 529 -30.09 11.80 -12.59
CA TRP A 529 -28.78 12.36 -12.95
C TRP A 529 -28.91 13.62 -13.80
N GLN A 530 -29.78 13.63 -14.82
CA GLN A 530 -30.01 14.80 -15.66
C GLN A 530 -30.52 16.01 -14.86
N GLU A 531 -31.47 15.78 -13.95
CA GLU A 531 -31.98 16.82 -13.05
C GLU A 531 -30.91 17.33 -12.08
N ALA A 532 -30.06 16.44 -11.57
CA ALA A 532 -28.93 16.82 -10.73
C ALA A 532 -27.90 17.66 -11.50
N ARG A 533 -27.61 17.34 -12.78
CA ARG A 533 -26.73 18.14 -13.65
C ARG A 533 -27.28 19.54 -13.85
N ARG A 534 -28.60 19.68 -14.10
CA ARG A 534 -29.27 20.98 -14.22
C ARG A 534 -29.05 21.83 -12.95
N LYS A 535 -29.26 21.24 -11.77
CA LYS A 535 -29.04 21.92 -10.49
C LYS A 535 -27.58 22.30 -10.27
N ALA A 536 -26.65 21.40 -10.60
CA ALA A 536 -25.22 21.66 -10.55
C ALA A 536 -24.81 22.83 -11.46
N THR A 537 -25.40 22.94 -12.65
CA THR A 537 -25.14 24.05 -13.58
C THR A 537 -25.61 25.38 -13.01
N LEU A 538 -26.83 25.41 -12.43
CA LEU A 538 -27.37 26.61 -11.80
C LEU A 538 -26.53 27.04 -10.59
N ALA A 539 -26.06 26.08 -9.79
CA ALA A 539 -25.16 26.35 -8.67
C ALA A 539 -23.83 26.97 -9.17
N TYR A 540 -23.21 26.39 -10.21
CA TYR A 540 -22.01 26.95 -10.83
C TYR A 540 -22.25 28.38 -11.32
N GLN A 541 -23.32 28.62 -12.09
CA GLN A 541 -23.64 29.96 -12.62
C GLN A 541 -23.83 30.99 -11.51
N ALA A 542 -24.43 30.61 -10.39
CA ALA A 542 -24.60 31.48 -9.24
C ALA A 542 -23.25 31.88 -8.61
N THR A 543 -22.26 30.99 -8.61
CA THR A 543 -20.97 31.20 -7.94
C THR A 543 -19.83 31.65 -8.86
N ALA A 544 -19.90 31.37 -10.16
CA ALA A 544 -18.79 31.53 -11.10
C ALA A 544 -18.39 32.99 -11.26
N GLY A 545 -17.10 33.29 -11.13
CA GLY A 545 -16.54 34.63 -11.29
C GLY A 545 -16.63 35.50 -10.03
N MET A 546 -17.24 35.01 -8.93
CA MET A 546 -17.20 35.73 -7.64
C MET A 546 -15.77 36.01 -7.17
N GLU A 547 -14.81 35.20 -7.59
CA GLU A 547 -13.39 35.33 -7.29
C GLU A 547 -12.78 36.61 -7.87
N THR A 548 -13.31 37.09 -8.99
CA THR A 548 -12.86 38.30 -9.70
C THR A 548 -13.78 39.50 -9.51
N ASP A 549 -15.05 39.26 -9.16
CA ASP A 549 -16.04 40.32 -8.88
C ASP A 549 -15.64 41.16 -7.65
N SER A 550 -15.88 42.47 -7.68
CA SER A 550 -15.79 43.34 -6.51
C SER A 550 -16.81 42.93 -5.42
N GLU A 551 -16.60 43.36 -4.17
CA GLU A 551 -17.54 43.07 -3.08
C GLU A 551 -18.96 43.60 -3.38
N ALA A 552 -19.07 44.77 -4.01
CA ALA A 552 -20.34 45.36 -4.41
C ALA A 552 -21.08 44.52 -5.48
N GLU A 553 -20.35 43.96 -6.44
CA GLU A 553 -20.91 43.08 -7.48
C GLU A 553 -21.38 41.75 -6.87
N ILE A 554 -20.60 41.16 -5.95
CA ILE A 554 -21.01 39.96 -5.20
C ILE A 554 -22.30 40.23 -4.42
N LEU A 555 -22.40 41.36 -3.70
CA LEU A 555 -23.60 41.71 -2.94
C LEU A 555 -24.82 41.92 -3.85
N THR A 556 -24.63 42.58 -5.00
CA THR A 556 -25.69 42.77 -6.02
C THR A 556 -26.17 41.43 -6.57
N ARG A 557 -25.24 40.51 -6.82
CA ARG A 557 -25.55 39.14 -7.28
C ARG A 557 -26.34 38.37 -6.22
N LEU A 558 -25.94 38.43 -4.95
CA LEU A 558 -26.66 37.79 -3.85
C LEU A 558 -28.08 38.36 -3.69
N ASP A 559 -28.26 39.67 -3.79
CA ASP A 559 -29.60 40.28 -3.73
C ASP A 559 -30.50 39.80 -4.88
N THR A 560 -29.94 39.64 -6.08
CA THR A 560 -30.64 39.10 -7.26
C THR A 560 -31.04 37.63 -7.08
N LEU A 561 -30.19 36.83 -6.44
CA LEU A 561 -30.44 35.41 -6.18
C LEU A 561 -31.38 35.15 -5.00
N LYS A 562 -31.69 36.17 -4.20
CA LYS A 562 -32.47 36.03 -2.97
C LYS A 562 -33.88 35.50 -3.27
N PRO A 563 -34.24 34.30 -2.76
CA PRO A 563 -35.53 33.70 -3.07
C PRO A 563 -36.66 34.43 -2.36
N LYS A 564 -37.85 34.45 -3.00
CA LYS A 564 -39.05 35.06 -2.44
C LYS A 564 -39.96 33.97 -1.85
N PRO A 565 -40.23 33.99 -0.53
CA PRO A 565 -41.13 33.02 0.10
C PRO A 565 -42.49 32.97 -0.60
N GLY A 566 -43.02 31.75 -0.79
CA GLY A 566 -44.32 31.51 -1.42
C GLY A 566 -44.29 31.38 -2.95
N GLN A 567 -43.13 31.49 -3.60
CA GLN A 567 -42.99 31.22 -5.04
C GLN A 567 -42.74 29.73 -5.34
N ALA A 568 -43.19 29.27 -6.51
CA ALA A 568 -42.86 27.93 -7.00
C ALA A 568 -41.34 27.80 -7.18
N GLY A 569 -40.77 26.68 -6.75
CA GLY A 569 -39.32 26.44 -6.80
C GLY A 569 -38.54 27.06 -5.64
N PHE A 570 -39.19 27.61 -4.61
CA PHE A 570 -38.54 28.26 -3.46
C PHE A 570 -37.41 27.42 -2.84
N ALA A 571 -37.64 26.12 -2.58
CA ALA A 571 -36.64 25.25 -1.95
C ALA A 571 -35.35 25.09 -2.80
N GLU A 572 -35.49 25.06 -4.14
CA GLU A 572 -34.33 24.99 -5.04
C GLU A 572 -33.58 26.33 -5.08
N GLN A 573 -34.32 27.43 -5.18
CA GLN A 573 -33.74 28.78 -5.18
C GLN A 573 -33.02 29.09 -3.86
N GLU A 574 -33.59 28.67 -2.72
CA GLU A 574 -32.96 28.76 -1.40
C GLU A 574 -31.65 27.98 -1.32
N ALA A 575 -31.61 26.76 -1.88
CA ALA A 575 -30.38 25.98 -1.92
C ALA A 575 -29.28 26.65 -2.76
N ILE A 576 -29.63 27.21 -3.93
CA ILE A 576 -28.69 27.94 -4.79
C ILE A 576 -28.20 29.22 -4.11
N PHE A 577 -29.10 29.98 -3.50
CA PHE A 577 -28.77 31.19 -2.74
C PHE A 577 -27.83 30.90 -1.58
N ALA A 578 -28.08 29.84 -0.80
CA ALA A 578 -27.21 29.43 0.30
C ALA A 578 -25.80 29.03 -0.17
N LEU A 579 -25.68 28.35 -1.32
CA LEU A 579 -24.39 28.04 -1.94
C LEU A 579 -23.65 29.30 -2.37
N ALA A 580 -24.35 30.23 -3.04
CA ALA A 580 -23.80 31.51 -3.46
C ALA A 580 -23.33 32.36 -2.27
N GLN A 581 -24.13 32.43 -1.21
CA GLN A 581 -23.78 33.13 0.03
C GLN A 581 -22.52 32.53 0.67
N LYS A 582 -22.46 31.20 0.80
CA LYS A 582 -21.29 30.52 1.35
C LYS A 582 -20.03 30.77 0.52
N ARG A 583 -20.14 30.77 -0.83
CA ARG A 583 -19.00 31.08 -1.70
C ARG A 583 -18.55 32.53 -1.54
N ALA A 584 -19.48 33.47 -1.51
CA ALA A 584 -19.20 34.88 -1.27
C ALA A 584 -18.46 35.10 0.06
N GLU A 585 -18.94 34.51 1.15
CA GLU A 585 -18.29 34.57 2.47
C GLU A 585 -16.86 34.01 2.43
N GLN A 586 -16.66 32.90 1.72
CA GLN A 586 -15.33 32.30 1.56
C GLN A 586 -14.38 33.23 0.79
N VAL A 587 -14.82 33.79 -0.34
CA VAL A 587 -14.01 34.70 -1.16
C VAL A 587 -13.65 35.97 -0.38
N ILE A 588 -14.62 36.58 0.29
CA ILE A 588 -14.41 37.80 1.10
C ILE A 588 -13.41 37.52 2.22
N LYS A 589 -13.56 36.38 2.93
CA LYS A 589 -12.61 35.98 3.97
C LYS A 589 -11.19 35.76 3.43
N GLU A 590 -11.07 35.13 2.26
CA GLU A 590 -9.78 34.91 1.60
C GLU A 590 -9.12 36.24 1.24
N ARG A 591 -9.88 37.21 0.71
CA ARG A 591 -9.38 38.57 0.40
C ARG A 591 -8.91 39.35 1.61
N GLN A 592 -9.52 39.15 2.78
CA GLN A 592 -9.07 39.78 4.02
C GLN A 592 -7.73 39.23 4.51
N GLN A 593 -7.43 37.97 4.20
CA GLN A 593 -6.22 37.28 4.66
C GLN A 593 -5.07 37.36 3.67
N ASP A 594 -5.38 37.16 2.38
CA ASP A 594 -4.42 37.05 1.27
C ASP A 594 -5.02 37.62 -0.02
N PRO A 595 -5.21 38.96 -0.12
CA PRO A 595 -5.85 39.57 -1.27
C PRO A 595 -5.06 39.34 -2.56
N MET A 596 -3.73 39.39 -2.51
CA MET A 596 -2.91 39.19 -3.70
C MET A 596 -2.83 37.73 -4.13
N GLY A 597 -2.64 36.78 -3.21
CA GLY A 597 -2.63 35.38 -3.58
C GLY A 597 -3.99 34.90 -4.08
N GLN A 598 -5.09 35.45 -3.54
CA GLN A 598 -6.43 35.18 -4.08
C GLN A 598 -6.61 35.74 -5.49
N ALA A 599 -6.20 36.99 -5.74
CA ALA A 599 -6.25 37.59 -7.08
C ALA A 599 -5.39 36.83 -8.11
N MET A 600 -4.22 36.36 -7.69
CA MET A 600 -3.36 35.51 -8.52
C MET A 600 -4.04 34.17 -8.85
N ARG A 601 -4.63 33.49 -7.87
CA ARG A 601 -5.40 32.24 -8.09
C ARG A 601 -6.62 32.45 -8.97
N ALA A 602 -7.26 33.61 -8.86
CA ALA A 602 -8.38 34.00 -9.71
C ALA A 602 -7.96 34.41 -11.13
N GLY A 603 -6.65 34.50 -11.41
CA GLY A 603 -6.13 34.96 -12.71
C GLY A 603 -6.32 36.45 -12.97
N ALA A 604 -6.64 37.25 -11.94
CA ALA A 604 -6.86 38.68 -12.06
C ALA A 604 -5.56 39.49 -12.14
N VAL A 605 -4.47 38.94 -11.59
CA VAL A 605 -3.16 39.58 -11.56
C VAL A 605 -2.06 38.52 -11.61
N ASP A 606 -0.92 38.86 -12.21
CA ASP A 606 0.30 38.07 -12.10
C ASP A 606 1.19 38.64 -10.99
N VAL A 607 1.58 37.80 -10.03
CA VAL A 607 2.38 38.21 -8.86
C VAL A 607 3.73 37.53 -8.93
N ALA A 608 4.72 38.24 -9.48
CA ALA A 608 6.09 37.77 -9.53
C ALA A 608 6.70 37.63 -8.11
N PRO A 609 7.50 36.59 -7.85
CA PRO A 609 8.26 36.46 -6.61
C PRO A 609 9.20 37.66 -6.38
N ILE A 610 9.47 37.99 -5.12
CA ILE A 610 10.48 39.00 -4.78
C ILE A 610 11.87 38.44 -5.06
N ASP A 611 12.67 39.18 -5.84
CA ASP A 611 13.99 38.76 -6.28
C ASP A 611 15.09 39.41 -5.44
N PHE A 612 15.82 38.62 -4.66
CA PHE A 612 16.91 39.08 -3.79
C PHE A 612 18.31 38.94 -4.42
N SER A 613 18.42 38.60 -5.70
CA SER A 613 19.70 38.31 -6.37
C SER A 613 20.60 39.54 -6.52
N SER A 614 20.00 40.72 -6.70
CA SER A 614 20.69 42.00 -6.81
C SER A 614 19.77 43.15 -6.40
N GLY A 615 20.34 44.32 -6.11
CA GLY A 615 19.55 45.50 -5.78
C GLY A 615 18.62 45.95 -6.91
N GLU A 616 19.06 45.83 -8.16
CA GLU A 616 18.24 46.16 -9.33
C GLU A 616 17.08 45.17 -9.51
N ALA A 617 17.34 43.87 -9.38
CA ALA A 617 16.29 42.85 -9.45
C ALA A 617 15.28 42.99 -8.30
N LEU A 618 15.76 43.33 -7.09
CA LEU A 618 14.90 43.60 -5.95
C LEU A 618 14.02 44.82 -6.18
N ALA A 619 14.59 45.94 -6.64
CA ALA A 619 13.82 47.13 -6.96
C ALA A 619 12.79 46.86 -8.07
N GLY A 620 13.17 46.11 -9.11
CA GLY A 620 12.26 45.71 -10.19
C GLY A 620 11.10 44.85 -9.71
N SER A 621 11.37 43.82 -8.89
CA SER A 621 10.34 42.94 -8.33
C SER A 621 9.42 43.67 -7.35
N LEU A 622 9.94 44.59 -6.51
CA LEU A 622 9.11 45.44 -5.64
C LEU A 622 8.26 46.44 -6.42
N ALA A 623 8.77 47.00 -7.52
CA ALA A 623 8.00 47.89 -8.39
C ALA A 623 6.83 47.16 -9.08
N ALA A 624 7.08 45.95 -9.59
CA ALA A 624 6.03 45.07 -10.10
C ALA A 624 5.02 44.73 -9.01
N ARG A 625 5.50 44.49 -7.78
CA ARG A 625 4.65 44.19 -6.64
C ARG A 625 3.74 45.35 -6.25
N ARG A 626 4.25 46.58 -6.28
CA ARG A 626 3.44 47.79 -6.09
C ARG A 626 2.33 47.88 -7.12
N GLN A 627 2.61 47.60 -8.39
CA GLN A 627 1.60 47.64 -9.45
C GLN A 627 0.52 46.58 -9.21
N ALA A 628 0.90 45.36 -8.87
CA ALA A 628 -0.04 44.29 -8.53
C ALA A 628 -0.90 44.66 -7.32
N ALA A 629 -0.29 45.13 -6.23
CA ALA A 629 -0.99 45.54 -5.01
C ALA A 629 -2.00 46.66 -5.26
N ARG A 630 -1.69 47.63 -6.15
CA ARG A 630 -2.63 48.67 -6.57
C ARG A 630 -3.79 48.08 -7.36
N GLY A 631 -3.52 47.26 -8.37
CA GLY A 631 -4.57 46.62 -9.17
C GLY A 631 -5.52 45.77 -8.32
N VAL A 632 -4.99 45.02 -7.36
CA VAL A 632 -5.78 44.20 -6.42
C VAL A 632 -6.59 45.07 -5.46
N SER A 633 -5.99 46.13 -4.91
CA SER A 633 -6.67 47.09 -4.03
C SER A 633 -7.82 47.80 -4.76
N ASP A 634 -7.60 48.22 -6.00
CA ASP A 634 -8.61 48.88 -6.83
C ASP A 634 -9.74 47.90 -7.23
N LEU A 635 -9.39 46.65 -7.54
CA LEU A 635 -10.37 45.61 -7.89
C LEU A 635 -11.26 45.21 -6.70
N TYR A 636 -10.67 45.02 -5.53
CA TYR A 636 -11.37 44.49 -4.35
C TYR A 636 -11.85 45.55 -3.37
N GLY A 637 -11.42 46.80 -3.50
CA GLY A 637 -11.71 47.85 -2.51
C GLY A 637 -11.04 47.62 -1.15
N THR A 638 -9.96 46.83 -1.11
CA THR A 638 -9.23 46.49 0.13
C THR A 638 -8.00 47.37 0.32
N PRO A 639 -7.49 47.54 1.55
CA PRO A 639 -6.20 48.20 1.78
C PRO A 639 -5.08 47.51 1.00
N ARG A 640 -4.16 48.31 0.43
CA ARG A 640 -3.00 47.80 -0.31
C ARG A 640 -2.17 46.86 0.57
N ARG A 641 -1.94 45.65 0.07
CA ARG A 641 -1.08 44.64 0.66
C ARG A 641 -0.02 44.22 -0.36
N PHE A 642 1.24 44.18 0.06
CA PHE A 642 2.38 43.93 -0.83
C PHE A 642 2.97 42.54 -0.67
N LEU A 643 2.77 41.91 0.49
CA LEU A 643 3.28 40.58 0.78
C LEU A 643 2.14 39.56 0.87
N MET A 644 2.37 38.39 0.29
CA MET A 644 1.54 37.20 0.48
C MET A 644 1.94 36.49 1.79
N PRO A 645 1.06 35.66 2.37
CA PRO A 645 1.39 34.85 3.54
C PRO A 645 2.67 34.03 3.34
N GLY A 646 3.56 34.05 4.33
CA GLY A 646 4.85 33.34 4.28
C GLY A 646 5.99 34.13 3.63
N GLU A 647 5.73 35.22 2.90
CA GLU A 647 6.80 36.06 2.33
C GLU A 647 7.47 36.94 3.41
N GLN A 648 6.74 37.32 4.47
CA GLN A 648 7.27 38.11 5.59
C GLN A 648 8.34 37.34 6.37
N GLU A 649 8.11 36.06 6.64
CA GLU A 649 9.05 35.18 7.33
C GLU A 649 10.25 34.86 6.45
N LYS A 650 10.04 34.65 5.14
CA LYS A 650 11.14 34.44 4.18
C LYS A 650 12.06 35.64 4.13
N LEU A 651 11.53 36.87 4.13
CA LEU A 651 12.34 38.08 4.18
C LEU A 651 13.21 38.12 5.44
N ALA A 652 12.62 37.84 6.61
CA ALA A 652 13.36 37.81 7.87
C ALA A 652 14.48 36.75 7.85
N GLN A 653 14.20 35.54 7.36
CA GLN A 653 15.20 34.48 7.23
C GLN A 653 16.36 34.86 6.28
N GLN A 654 16.07 35.53 5.16
CA GLN A 654 17.11 36.00 4.24
C GLN A 654 18.03 37.04 4.89
N LEU A 655 17.48 37.93 5.73
CA LEU A 655 18.26 38.93 6.46
C LEU A 655 19.13 38.31 7.56
N GLU A 656 18.63 37.29 8.26
CA GLU A 656 19.43 36.54 9.22
C GLU A 656 20.60 35.83 8.54
N ALA A 657 20.36 35.23 7.37
CA ALA A 657 21.39 34.56 6.59
C ALA A 657 22.42 35.55 6.03
N ASN A 658 21.96 36.67 5.48
CA ASN A 658 22.81 37.69 4.87
C ASN A 658 22.41 39.11 5.32
N PRO A 659 22.91 39.57 6.49
CA PRO A 659 22.58 40.89 7.02
C PRO A 659 22.96 42.05 6.08
N MET A 660 23.95 41.85 5.20
CA MET A 660 24.38 42.86 4.22
C MET A 660 23.30 43.23 3.20
N LEU A 661 22.26 42.42 3.05
CA LEU A 661 21.11 42.77 2.21
C LEU A 661 20.25 43.89 2.80
N MET A 662 20.38 44.19 4.10
CA MET A 662 19.52 45.15 4.80
C MET A 662 19.54 46.55 4.17
N GLU A 663 20.72 47.06 3.79
CA GLU A 663 20.84 48.36 3.11
C GLU A 663 20.18 48.34 1.73
N THR A 664 20.40 47.26 0.97
CA THR A 664 19.80 47.09 -0.36
C THR A 664 18.27 47.01 -0.26
N ILE A 665 17.74 46.28 0.72
CA ILE A 665 16.30 46.15 0.95
C ILE A 665 15.70 47.48 1.41
N ALA A 666 16.36 48.20 2.32
CA ALA A 666 15.93 49.51 2.76
C ALA A 666 15.86 50.50 1.58
N SER A 667 16.93 50.59 0.79
CA SER A 667 17.00 51.46 -0.39
C SER A 667 15.97 51.07 -1.47
N ALA A 668 15.84 49.78 -1.78
CA ALA A 668 14.85 49.28 -2.74
C ALA A 668 13.42 49.53 -2.27
N SER A 669 13.13 49.37 -0.97
CA SER A 669 11.80 49.65 -0.41
C SER A 669 11.42 51.12 -0.62
N VAL A 670 12.34 52.05 -0.35
CA VAL A 670 12.08 53.49 -0.53
C VAL A 670 11.97 53.85 -2.01
N SER A 671 12.92 53.43 -2.84
CA SER A 671 13.00 53.82 -4.25
C SER A 671 11.92 53.17 -5.13
N ALA A 672 11.62 51.89 -4.94
CA ALA A 672 10.65 51.17 -5.76
C ALA A 672 9.21 51.39 -5.31
N LEU A 673 8.96 51.51 -4.00
CA LEU A 673 7.60 51.66 -3.47
C LEU A 673 7.17 53.13 -3.34
N GLY A 674 8.10 54.05 -3.04
CA GLY A 674 7.81 55.48 -2.90
C GLY A 674 6.81 55.73 -1.77
N GLN A 675 5.68 56.37 -2.08
CA GLN A 675 4.61 56.64 -1.10
C GLN A 675 3.99 55.37 -0.48
N ASP A 676 4.15 54.22 -1.14
CA ASP A 676 3.65 52.93 -0.65
C ASP A 676 4.64 52.24 0.32
N ALA A 677 5.87 52.78 0.49
CA ALA A 677 6.89 52.20 1.36
C ALA A 677 6.45 52.06 2.83
N PRO A 678 5.80 53.05 3.47
CA PRO A 678 5.36 52.91 4.86
C PRO A 678 4.37 51.75 5.07
N ALA A 679 3.47 51.52 4.11
CA ALA A 679 2.52 50.41 4.18
C ALA A 679 3.23 49.06 4.07
N PHE A 680 4.16 48.89 3.12
CA PHE A 680 5.01 47.71 3.02
C PHE A 680 5.85 47.47 4.29
N LEU A 681 6.48 48.51 4.83
CA LEU A 681 7.30 48.40 6.03
C LEU A 681 6.46 47.99 7.25
N SER A 682 5.21 48.46 7.34
CA SER A 682 4.27 48.03 8.38
C SER A 682 3.95 46.54 8.32
N GLU A 683 3.97 45.92 7.13
CA GLU A 683 3.73 44.48 6.97
C GLU A 683 4.88 43.65 7.51
N ILE A 684 6.12 44.14 7.42
CA ILE A 684 7.31 43.43 7.90
C ILE A 684 7.76 43.88 9.29
N SER A 685 7.09 44.85 9.91
CA SER A 685 7.52 45.42 11.20
C SER A 685 7.51 44.42 12.35
N GLN A 686 6.74 43.33 12.24
CA GLN A 686 6.71 42.26 13.24
C GLN A 686 7.79 41.22 13.01
N SER A 687 8.04 40.83 11.75
CA SER A 687 9.03 39.80 11.41
C SER A 687 10.46 40.35 11.32
N ALA A 688 10.62 41.63 10.97
CA ALA A 688 11.89 42.32 10.82
C ALA A 688 11.82 43.76 11.36
N PRO A 689 11.62 43.96 12.68
CA PRO A 689 11.41 45.29 13.29
C PRO A 689 12.56 46.26 13.03
N VAL A 690 13.81 45.80 13.16
CA VAL A 690 15.00 46.63 12.93
C VAL A 690 15.11 47.07 11.47
N LEU A 691 14.88 46.17 10.50
CA LEU A 691 14.85 46.55 9.08
C LEU A 691 13.73 47.54 8.82
N SER A 692 12.51 47.27 9.30
CA SER A 692 11.36 48.14 9.13
C SER A 692 11.65 49.55 9.65
N HIS A 693 12.30 49.64 10.81
CA HIS A 693 12.69 50.90 11.40
C HIS A 693 13.80 51.61 10.60
N ALA A 694 14.88 50.91 10.23
CA ALA A 694 15.98 51.48 9.46
C ALA A 694 15.54 51.95 8.05
N ALA A 695 14.73 51.14 7.36
CA ALA A 695 14.16 51.50 6.07
C ALA A 695 13.13 52.63 6.19
N GLY A 696 12.36 52.64 7.28
CA GLY A 696 11.47 53.75 7.62
C GLY A 696 12.25 55.05 7.77
N MET A 697 13.32 55.04 8.57
CA MET A 697 14.21 56.19 8.72
C MET A 697 14.82 56.62 7.40
N ALA A 698 15.37 55.69 6.61
CA ALA A 698 15.89 56.01 5.27
C ALA A 698 14.83 56.65 4.36
N SER A 699 13.56 56.25 4.48
CA SER A 699 12.45 56.85 3.73
C SER A 699 12.20 58.32 4.09
N VAL A 700 12.33 58.69 5.37
CA VAL A 700 12.01 60.05 5.84
C VAL A 700 13.23 60.97 5.84
N THR A 701 14.41 60.43 6.16
CA THR A 701 15.66 61.21 6.22
C THR A 701 16.42 61.20 4.90
N GLY A 702 16.23 60.20 4.04
CA GLY A 702 17.13 59.95 2.91
C GLY A 702 18.50 59.40 3.34
N ASP A 703 18.71 59.13 4.63
CA ASP A 703 19.95 58.55 5.16
C ASP A 703 19.85 57.02 5.20
N THR A 704 20.50 56.35 4.25
CA THR A 704 20.57 54.88 4.18
C THR A 704 21.69 54.30 5.05
N SER A 705 22.58 55.13 5.60
CA SER A 705 23.77 54.67 6.33
C SER A 705 23.43 53.88 7.59
N ILE A 706 22.28 54.17 8.21
CA ILE A 706 21.78 53.44 9.38
C ILE A 706 21.61 51.95 9.04
N ALA A 707 21.02 51.64 7.89
CA ALA A 707 20.82 50.25 7.46
C ALA A 707 22.16 49.53 7.20
N GLY A 708 23.14 50.22 6.60
CA GLY A 708 24.49 49.68 6.37
C GLY A 708 25.28 49.42 7.66
N ASP A 709 25.18 50.32 8.64
CA ASP A 709 25.85 50.17 9.93
C ASP A 709 25.26 49.04 10.78
N ILE A 710 23.93 48.92 10.77
CA ILE A 710 23.24 47.80 11.40
C ILE A 710 23.62 46.48 10.71
N ALA A 711 23.61 46.44 9.38
CA ALA A 711 24.02 45.27 8.61
C ALA A 711 25.43 44.80 8.98
N THR A 712 26.37 45.75 9.02
CA THR A 712 27.77 45.51 9.41
C THR A 712 27.85 44.94 10.83
N THR A 713 27.09 45.50 11.77
CA THR A 713 27.04 45.03 13.15
C THR A 713 26.50 43.61 13.24
N LEU A 714 25.37 43.32 12.58
CA LEU A 714 24.76 41.99 12.58
C LEU A 714 25.68 40.93 11.93
N ALA A 715 26.33 41.28 10.83
CA ALA A 715 27.32 40.40 10.18
C ALA A 715 28.51 40.12 11.11
N ALA A 716 29.05 41.15 11.77
CA ALA A 716 30.17 40.99 12.70
C ALA A 716 29.79 40.16 13.93
N LYS A 717 28.54 40.27 14.42
CA LYS A 717 28.01 39.42 15.50
C LYS A 717 27.87 37.96 15.07
N ARG A 718 27.31 37.71 13.87
CA ARG A 718 27.19 36.37 13.28
C ARG A 718 28.57 35.70 13.17
N ASP A 719 29.55 36.46 12.70
CA ASP A 719 30.92 36.00 12.45
C ASP A 719 31.79 36.04 13.73
N LYS A 720 31.20 36.40 14.88
CA LYS A 720 31.85 36.47 16.20
C LYS A 720 33.09 37.38 16.23
N ILE A 721 33.10 38.40 15.40
CA ILE A 721 34.17 39.42 15.32
C ILE A 721 34.05 40.40 16.49
N TYR A 722 32.83 40.78 16.86
CA TYR A 722 32.58 41.71 17.96
C TYR A 722 32.77 41.04 19.32
N THR A 723 33.49 41.72 20.21
CA THR A 723 33.92 41.20 21.52
C THR A 723 33.51 42.09 22.70
N ALA A 724 33.02 43.31 22.44
CA ALA A 724 32.52 44.20 23.48
C ALA A 724 31.39 43.52 24.27
N LYS A 725 31.48 43.57 25.61
CA LYS A 725 30.46 42.98 26.48
C LYS A 725 29.33 43.98 26.66
N MET A 726 28.17 43.72 26.07
CA MET A 726 27.04 44.64 26.17
C MET A 726 26.43 44.67 27.59
N PRO A 727 25.90 45.83 28.05
CA PRO A 727 25.20 45.92 29.33
C PRO A 727 23.93 45.08 29.34
N GLN A 728 23.40 44.81 30.54
CA GLN A 728 22.12 44.11 30.64
C GLN A 728 20.98 44.97 30.09
N ASN A 729 19.96 44.33 29.49
CA ASN A 729 18.81 45.03 28.92
C ASN A 729 18.15 46.02 29.88
N GLY A 730 18.05 45.70 31.17
CA GLY A 730 17.50 46.61 32.18
C GLY A 730 18.32 47.90 32.35
N GLN A 731 19.65 47.81 32.31
CA GLN A 731 20.53 48.98 32.39
C GLN A 731 20.42 49.83 31.11
N MET A 732 20.39 49.20 29.93
CA MET A 732 20.18 49.91 28.66
C MET A 732 18.83 50.63 28.63
N LEU A 733 17.76 50.00 29.12
CA LEU A 733 16.43 50.60 29.22
C LEU A 733 16.41 51.81 30.17
N MET A 734 17.06 51.71 31.34
CA MET A 734 17.17 52.84 32.27
C MET A 734 17.94 54.01 31.66
N ALA A 735 19.07 53.74 31.01
CA ALA A 735 19.86 54.76 30.32
C ALA A 735 19.04 55.42 29.19
N ALA A 736 18.25 54.64 28.44
CA ALA A 736 17.38 55.17 27.40
C ALA A 736 16.22 56.02 27.95
N GLN A 737 15.64 55.66 29.10
CA GLN A 737 14.58 56.45 29.74
C GLN A 737 15.05 57.86 30.09
N GLY A 738 16.33 58.04 30.45
CA GLY A 738 16.92 59.36 30.69
C GLY A 738 16.90 60.28 29.47
N VAL A 739 16.90 59.72 28.25
CA VAL A 739 16.88 60.47 26.98
C VAL A 739 15.45 60.56 26.42
N LEU A 740 14.72 59.44 26.40
CA LEU A 740 13.39 59.29 25.82
C LEU A 740 12.29 59.98 26.63
N GLY A 741 12.42 60.02 27.96
CA GLY A 741 11.33 60.39 28.85
C GLY A 741 10.06 59.56 28.58
N THR A 742 8.91 60.23 28.46
CA THR A 742 7.63 59.60 28.12
C THR A 742 7.26 59.73 26.63
N ALA A 743 8.18 60.21 25.78
CA ALA A 743 7.92 60.60 24.40
C ALA A 743 7.25 59.51 23.55
N LEU A 744 7.64 58.24 23.75
CA LEU A 744 7.18 57.09 22.96
C LEU A 744 6.25 56.14 23.72
N THR A 745 5.73 56.55 24.88
CA THR A 745 4.88 55.69 25.72
C THR A 745 3.58 55.24 25.02
N ALA A 746 3.06 56.04 24.09
CA ALA A 746 1.90 55.67 23.27
C ALA A 746 2.26 54.78 22.05
N LEU A 747 3.56 54.56 21.79
CA LEU A 747 4.09 53.83 20.63
C LEU A 747 5.10 52.74 21.05
N PRO A 748 4.68 51.72 21.82
CA PRO A 748 5.59 50.73 22.41
C PRO A 748 6.36 49.90 21.36
N ARG A 749 5.77 49.63 20.19
CA ARG A 749 6.45 48.92 19.10
C ARG A 749 7.57 49.76 18.47
N THR A 750 7.27 51.04 18.21
CA THR A 750 8.26 51.99 17.70
C THR A 750 9.39 52.17 18.70
N GLN A 751 9.07 52.28 20.00
CA GLN A 751 10.08 52.34 21.06
C GLN A 751 10.99 51.10 21.05
N SER A 752 10.43 49.89 20.95
CA SER A 752 11.24 48.66 20.89
C SER A 752 12.17 48.66 19.68
N ALA A 753 11.65 48.93 18.48
CA ALA A 753 12.45 48.90 17.25
C ALA A 753 13.55 49.99 17.23
N LEU A 754 13.26 51.17 17.78
CA LEU A 754 14.24 52.24 17.95
C LEU A 754 15.34 51.84 18.92
N LEU A 755 14.98 51.25 20.07
CA LEU A 755 15.94 50.80 21.07
C LEU A 755 16.83 49.67 20.53
N GLU A 756 16.26 48.69 19.83
CA GLU A 756 17.02 47.62 19.18
C GLU A 756 17.99 48.18 18.14
N THR A 757 17.54 49.15 17.33
CA THR A 757 18.40 49.85 16.37
C THR A 757 19.54 50.59 17.08
N ALA A 758 19.22 51.37 18.12
CA ALA A 758 20.22 52.11 18.89
C ALA A 758 21.22 51.16 19.58
N THR A 759 20.77 50.02 20.10
CA THR A 759 21.65 49.00 20.69
C THR A 759 22.67 48.47 19.68
N LEU A 760 22.26 48.21 18.44
CA LEU A 760 23.18 47.75 17.40
C LEU A 760 24.19 48.84 17.02
N LEU A 761 23.75 50.09 16.87
CA LEU A 761 24.64 51.22 16.60
C LEU A 761 25.63 51.47 17.76
N PHE A 762 25.17 51.35 19.01
CA PHE A 762 26.03 51.47 20.19
C PHE A 762 27.04 50.33 20.30
N GLU A 763 26.64 49.09 19.99
CA GLU A 763 27.54 47.95 19.95
C GLU A 763 28.62 48.11 18.87
N GLN A 764 28.26 48.65 17.72
CA GLN A 764 29.21 49.03 16.67
C GLN A 764 30.25 50.02 17.21
N ALA A 765 29.80 51.10 17.85
CA ALA A 765 30.67 52.13 18.42
C ALA A 765 31.59 51.54 19.50
N ALA A 766 31.06 50.70 20.40
CA ALA A 766 31.83 50.05 21.46
C ALA A 766 32.97 49.18 20.91
N ASN A 767 32.71 48.42 19.85
CA ASN A 767 33.75 47.58 19.23
C ASN A 767 34.76 48.39 18.41
N ARG A 768 34.35 49.52 17.83
CA ARG A 768 35.24 50.41 17.07
C ARG A 768 36.14 51.25 17.97
N GLU A 769 35.62 51.74 19.08
CA GLU A 769 36.25 52.75 19.94
C GLU A 769 36.80 52.19 21.25
N GLY A 770 36.36 50.99 21.67
CA GLY A 770 36.95 50.24 22.79
C GLY A 770 36.65 50.79 24.18
N PHE A 771 35.55 51.53 24.37
CA PHE A 771 35.14 52.05 25.68
C PHE A 771 34.45 51.00 26.57
N ASP A 772 34.41 51.23 27.90
CA ASP A 772 33.66 50.38 28.83
C ASP A 772 32.16 50.66 28.70
N THR A 773 31.44 49.71 28.12
CA THR A 773 30.00 49.79 27.89
C THR A 773 29.18 49.90 29.17
N LYS A 774 29.71 49.52 30.33
CA LYS A 774 28.98 49.54 31.61
C LYS A 774 28.71 50.94 32.14
N GLU A 775 29.43 51.94 31.65
CA GLU A 775 29.25 53.35 32.05
C GLU A 775 28.17 54.07 31.22
N ILE A 776 27.26 53.31 30.58
CA ILE A 776 26.20 53.80 29.69
C ILE A 776 25.24 54.80 30.35
N ASP A 777 25.12 54.77 31.68
CA ASP A 777 24.24 55.59 32.49
C ASP A 777 24.83 56.97 32.88
N ASP A 778 26.14 57.20 32.67
CA ASP A 778 26.75 58.52 32.85
C ASP A 778 26.94 59.22 31.49
N PRO A 779 26.16 60.28 31.18
CA PRO A 779 26.25 60.98 29.90
C PRO A 779 27.60 61.68 29.65
N ARG A 780 28.48 61.76 30.66
CA ARG A 780 29.82 62.38 30.52
C ARG A 780 30.87 61.39 30.01
N THR A 781 30.62 60.08 30.12
CA THR A 781 31.55 59.03 29.70
C THR A 781 31.46 58.79 28.19
N PRO A 782 32.48 58.16 27.58
CA PRO A 782 32.40 57.76 26.17
C PRO A 782 31.19 56.86 25.88
N ALA A 783 30.84 55.94 26.81
CA ALA A 783 29.69 55.06 26.67
C ALA A 783 28.35 55.81 26.70
N GLY A 784 28.15 56.73 27.65
CA GLY A 784 26.93 57.54 27.70
C GLY A 784 26.75 58.41 26.46
N LYS A 785 27.83 59.04 25.97
CA LYS A 785 27.80 59.84 24.72
C LYS A 785 27.52 59.00 23.48
N ALA A 786 28.13 57.82 23.38
CA ALA A 786 27.88 56.91 22.28
C ALA A 786 26.43 56.39 22.29
N TRP A 787 25.86 56.15 23.48
CA TRP A 787 24.46 55.74 23.63
C TRP A 787 23.48 56.85 23.23
N GLU A 788 23.72 58.08 23.68
CA GLU A 788 22.92 59.24 23.27
C GLU A 788 23.00 59.46 21.75
N THR A 789 24.20 59.34 21.17
CA THR A 789 24.41 59.43 19.72
C THR A 789 23.63 58.35 18.97
N ALA A 790 23.66 57.10 19.46
CA ALA A 790 22.93 55.99 18.86
C ALA A 790 21.41 56.20 18.93
N LEU A 791 20.88 56.68 20.05
CA LEU A 791 19.46 57.02 20.21
C LEU A 791 19.02 58.18 19.32
N ASN A 792 19.83 59.24 19.25
CA ASN A 792 19.59 60.38 18.36
C ASN A 792 19.58 59.94 16.89
N ARG A 793 20.54 59.12 16.48
CA ARG A 793 20.59 58.61 15.10
C ARG A 793 19.42 57.67 14.79
N ALA A 794 19.08 56.77 15.72
CA ALA A 794 17.93 55.88 15.58
C ALA A 794 16.59 56.65 15.54
N SER A 795 16.49 57.81 16.19
CA SER A 795 15.30 58.68 16.13
C SER A 795 15.26 59.61 14.91
N GLY A 796 16.22 59.48 13.98
CA GLY A 796 16.27 60.29 12.76
C GLY A 796 16.88 61.68 12.94
N ARG A 797 17.57 61.95 14.06
CA ARG A 797 18.27 63.23 14.27
C ARG A 797 19.41 63.41 13.29
N ARG A 798 19.51 64.59 12.68
CA ARG A 798 20.60 64.96 11.77
C ARG A 798 20.88 66.45 11.81
N THR A 799 22.11 66.84 11.49
CA THR A 799 22.49 68.25 11.36
C THR A 799 22.74 68.59 9.89
N LEU A 800 21.92 69.47 9.32
CA LEU A 800 22.02 69.93 7.93
C LEU A 800 22.26 71.44 7.91
N GLY A 801 23.38 71.88 7.34
CA GLY A 801 23.70 73.32 7.25
C GLY A 801 23.80 74.03 8.61
N GLY A 802 24.13 73.31 9.69
CA GLY A 802 24.20 73.85 11.06
C GLY A 802 22.87 73.86 11.82
N VAL A 803 21.78 73.38 11.22
CA VAL A 803 20.47 73.22 11.86
C VAL A 803 20.23 71.75 12.17
N ASP A 804 19.81 71.47 13.40
CA ASP A 804 19.40 70.12 13.83
C ASP A 804 17.96 69.85 13.39
N TYR A 805 17.73 68.70 12.77
CA TYR A 805 16.42 68.21 12.34
C TYR A 805 16.11 66.90 13.07
N GLY A 806 14.83 66.70 13.39
CA GLY A 806 14.31 65.46 13.95
C GLY A 806 14.89 65.08 15.31
N GLY A 807 14.66 63.83 15.70
CA GLY A 807 15.13 63.27 16.96
C GLY A 807 14.31 63.72 18.17
N PHE A 808 14.90 63.60 19.35
CA PHE A 808 14.22 63.97 20.60
C PHE A 808 14.44 65.44 20.95
N ALA A 809 13.34 66.18 21.15
CA ALA A 809 13.34 67.58 21.58
C ALA A 809 12.37 67.80 22.74
N ASP A 810 12.51 68.92 23.44
CA ASP A 810 11.60 69.32 24.52
C ASP A 810 10.57 70.31 23.98
N VAL A 811 9.29 70.06 24.28
CA VAL A 811 8.21 71.03 24.11
C VAL A 811 7.54 71.25 25.46
N ASN A 812 7.55 72.49 25.97
CA ASN A 812 7.01 72.84 27.30
C ASN A 812 7.53 71.90 28.41
N GLY A 813 8.83 71.58 28.37
CA GLY A 813 9.50 70.67 29.32
C GLY A 813 9.10 69.19 29.22
N GLN A 814 8.41 68.80 28.16
CA GLN A 814 8.02 67.43 27.85
C GLN A 814 8.78 66.92 26.63
N ARG A 815 9.45 65.77 26.77
CA ARG A 815 10.18 65.15 25.66
C ARG A 815 9.21 64.61 24.60
N ILE A 816 9.50 64.92 23.33
CA ILE A 816 8.78 64.42 22.15
C ILE A 816 9.75 63.89 21.09
N LEU A 817 9.24 63.05 20.18
CA LEU A 817 9.95 62.69 18.95
C LEU A 817 9.54 63.67 17.84
N VAL A 818 10.49 64.43 17.31
CA VAL A 818 10.31 65.41 16.24
C VAL A 818 10.45 64.72 14.88
N PRO A 819 9.62 65.09 13.87
CA PRO A 819 9.77 64.56 12.53
C PRO A 819 11.16 64.79 11.92
N PRO A 820 11.76 63.82 11.21
CA PRO A 820 13.11 63.96 10.66
C PRO A 820 13.29 65.02 9.55
N ASP A 821 12.18 65.49 8.99
CA ASP A 821 12.08 66.57 8.01
C ASP A 821 11.85 67.96 8.63
N MET A 822 11.71 68.05 9.96
CA MET A 822 11.42 69.28 10.69
C MET A 822 12.60 69.69 11.58
N PRO A 823 12.96 71.01 11.66
CA PRO A 823 13.95 71.49 12.63
C PRO A 823 13.57 71.10 14.06
N ALA A 824 14.55 70.75 14.89
CA ALA A 824 14.30 70.20 16.22
C ALA A 824 13.62 71.18 17.20
N ASP A 825 13.79 72.48 16.98
CA ASP A 825 13.20 73.58 17.76
C ASP A 825 11.82 74.05 17.24
N GLU A 826 11.47 73.70 16.01
CA GLU A 826 10.25 74.14 15.35
C GLU A 826 8.95 73.73 16.09
N PRO A 827 8.83 72.51 16.66
CA PRO A 827 7.64 72.15 17.43
C PRO A 827 7.39 73.04 18.65
N GLU A 828 8.43 73.46 19.38
CA GLU A 828 8.28 74.37 20.54
C GLU A 828 7.84 75.75 20.07
N ARG A 829 8.43 76.26 18.98
CA ARG A 829 8.02 77.53 18.36
C ARG A 829 6.54 77.51 17.97
N LEU A 830 6.12 76.50 17.20
CA LEU A 830 4.75 76.36 16.74
C LEU A 830 3.77 76.18 17.90
N TRP A 831 4.18 75.46 18.95
CA TRP A 831 3.37 75.27 20.15
C TRP A 831 3.15 76.59 20.89
N ASP A 832 4.21 77.38 21.07
CA ASP A 832 4.15 78.67 21.76
C ASP A 832 3.29 79.71 21.05
N GLU A 833 3.18 79.62 19.72
CA GLU A 833 2.44 80.53 18.85
C GLU A 833 0.93 80.25 18.76
N ILE A 834 0.43 79.15 19.35
CA ILE A 834 -1.00 78.85 19.35
C ILE A 834 -1.80 79.95 20.07
N ASP A 835 -2.62 80.67 19.29
CA ASP A 835 -3.62 81.62 19.74
C ASP A 835 -5.05 81.17 19.39
N ASP A 836 -6.06 81.93 19.80
CA ASP A 836 -7.46 81.52 19.64
C ASP A 836 -7.91 81.49 18.17
N ASP A 837 -7.26 82.25 17.27
CA ASP A 837 -7.50 82.16 15.81
C ASP A 837 -6.93 80.87 15.24
N LEU A 838 -5.68 80.54 15.56
CA LEU A 838 -5.05 79.28 15.13
C LEU A 838 -5.80 78.07 15.67
N LEU A 839 -6.19 78.10 16.95
CA LEU A 839 -6.97 77.05 17.58
C LEU A 839 -8.33 76.83 16.89
N SER A 840 -8.99 77.89 16.43
CA SER A 840 -10.28 77.77 15.72
C SER A 840 -10.19 77.06 14.37
N ARG A 841 -8.98 76.93 13.81
CA ARG A 841 -8.69 76.25 12.54
C ARG A 841 -8.22 74.81 12.73
N LEU A 842 -7.96 74.38 13.97
CA LEU A 842 -7.60 73.00 14.31
C LEU A 842 -8.84 72.12 14.49
N PRO A 843 -8.69 70.78 14.49
CA PRO A 843 -9.78 69.87 14.79
C PRO A 843 -10.47 70.25 16.11
N PRO A 844 -11.82 70.15 16.21
CA PRO A 844 -12.54 70.51 17.42
C PRO A 844 -12.01 69.76 18.64
N VAL A 845 -11.81 70.48 19.73
CA VAL A 845 -11.28 69.95 20.98
C VAL A 845 -12.22 70.24 22.14
N GLU A 846 -12.41 69.24 22.99
CA GLU A 846 -13.14 69.36 24.25
C GLU A 846 -12.27 68.89 25.41
N SER A 847 -12.45 69.55 26.56
CA SER A 847 -12.05 68.92 27.82
C SER A 847 -13.03 67.79 28.13
N ARG A 848 -12.59 66.74 28.83
CA ARG A 848 -13.44 65.60 29.23
C ARG A 848 -14.70 65.99 30.04
N ASN A 849 -14.76 67.24 30.53
CA ASN A 849 -15.89 67.80 31.28
C ASN A 849 -16.76 68.77 30.45
N GLY A 850 -16.56 68.86 29.12
CA GLY A 850 -17.35 69.70 28.22
C GLY A 850 -17.10 71.22 28.33
N VAL A 851 -16.02 71.63 29.00
CA VAL A 851 -15.65 73.05 29.14
C VAL A 851 -14.83 73.49 27.91
N PRO A 852 -15.20 74.61 27.25
CA PRO A 852 -14.41 75.19 26.15
C PRO A 852 -12.98 75.53 26.61
N LEU A 853 -12.00 75.16 25.79
CA LEU A 853 -10.59 75.41 26.06
C LEU A 853 -10.11 76.63 25.27
N THR A 854 -9.37 77.51 25.95
CA THR A 854 -8.66 78.64 25.32
C THR A 854 -7.29 78.20 24.81
N ALA A 855 -6.72 78.91 23.83
CA ALA A 855 -5.37 78.65 23.34
C ALA A 855 -4.32 78.73 24.46
N ARG A 856 -4.51 79.63 25.43
CA ARG A 856 -3.65 79.72 26.62
C ARG A 856 -3.66 78.44 27.48
N GLN A 857 -4.81 77.77 27.59
CA GLN A 857 -4.90 76.50 28.32
C GLN A 857 -4.24 75.36 27.55
N ILE A 858 -4.40 75.33 26.23
CA ILE A 858 -3.80 74.30 25.37
C ILE A 858 -2.28 74.40 25.35
N ARG A 859 -1.70 75.60 25.26
CA ARG A 859 -0.23 75.79 25.29
C ARG A 859 0.44 75.27 26.56
N ARG A 860 -0.29 75.20 27.68
CA ARG A 860 0.22 74.58 28.92
C ARG A 860 0.24 73.06 28.87
N GLY A 861 -0.38 72.47 27.85
CA GLY A 861 -0.41 71.03 27.65
C GLY A 861 0.98 70.47 27.36
N ARG A 862 1.11 69.18 27.64
CA ARG A 862 2.26 68.34 27.37
C ARG A 862 1.94 67.42 26.20
N LEU A 863 2.88 67.34 25.26
CA LEU A 863 2.75 66.54 24.05
C LEU A 863 3.30 65.12 24.27
N VAL A 864 2.58 64.11 23.77
CA VAL A 864 3.05 62.72 23.71
C VAL A 864 2.92 62.22 22.29
N THR A 865 4.01 61.71 21.73
CA THR A 865 4.07 61.22 20.34
C THR A 865 3.08 60.08 20.14
N ALA A 866 2.16 60.26 19.20
CA ALA A 866 1.13 59.29 18.82
C ALA A 866 1.31 58.77 17.38
N GLY A 867 2.13 59.43 16.57
CA GLY A 867 2.50 59.02 15.21
C GLY A 867 3.63 59.90 14.67
N ASP A 868 3.96 59.75 13.39
CA ASP A 868 4.92 60.64 12.73
C ASP A 868 4.35 62.07 12.64
N GLY A 869 4.94 63.00 13.39
CA GLY A 869 4.48 64.38 13.51
C GLY A 869 3.13 64.55 14.22
N THR A 870 2.56 63.49 14.77
CA THR A 870 1.24 63.53 15.44
C THR A 870 1.40 63.37 16.95
N TYR A 871 0.75 64.24 17.72
CA TYR A 871 0.88 64.28 19.18
C TYR A 871 -0.47 64.30 19.88
N ARG A 872 -0.59 63.52 20.96
CA ARG A 872 -1.68 63.67 21.94
C ARG A 872 -1.33 64.74 22.94
N VAL A 873 -2.35 65.47 23.39
CA VAL A 873 -2.19 66.57 24.32
C VAL A 873 -2.79 66.23 25.68
N ALA A 874 -1.99 66.39 26.73
CA ALA A 874 -2.39 66.21 28.13
C ALA A 874 -2.23 67.54 28.88
N LEU A 875 -3.25 67.99 29.62
CA LEU A 875 -3.15 69.20 30.46
C LEU A 875 -2.45 68.91 31.81
N GLY A 876 -2.39 67.65 32.22
CA GLY A 876 -1.67 67.17 33.39
C GLY A 876 -0.37 66.45 33.01
N ASP A 877 0.24 65.80 33.99
CA ASP A 877 1.41 64.95 33.74
C ASP A 877 0.98 63.65 33.03
N PRO A 878 1.46 63.37 31.80
CA PRO A 878 1.11 62.17 31.04
C PRO A 878 1.42 60.85 31.76
N SER A 879 2.38 60.86 32.69
CA SER A 879 2.78 59.68 33.48
C SER A 879 1.97 59.49 34.76
N SER A 880 1.13 60.47 35.13
CA SER A 880 0.36 60.43 36.38
C SER A 880 -0.92 59.61 36.27
N ALA A 881 -1.54 59.32 37.42
CA ALA A 881 -2.85 58.68 37.48
C ALA A 881 -4.00 59.54 36.87
N ASN A 882 -3.77 60.84 36.64
CA ASN A 882 -4.74 61.74 36.03
C ASN A 882 -4.07 62.69 35.01
N PRO A 883 -3.76 62.19 33.80
CA PRO A 883 -3.05 62.95 32.78
C PRO A 883 -3.88 64.07 32.13
N GLN A 884 -5.21 64.07 32.31
CA GLN A 884 -6.12 65.06 31.72
C GLN A 884 -5.96 65.18 30.20
N TRP A 885 -6.06 64.05 29.50
CA TRP A 885 -6.04 64.00 28.04
C TRP A 885 -7.15 64.85 27.41
N LEU A 886 -6.80 65.58 26.37
CA LEU A 886 -7.76 66.26 25.51
C LEU A 886 -8.44 65.26 24.58
N ALA A 887 -9.70 65.53 24.23
CA ALA A 887 -10.50 64.64 23.41
C ALA A 887 -11.24 65.40 22.31
N THR A 888 -11.53 64.72 21.21
CA THR A 888 -12.50 65.16 20.22
C THR A 888 -13.94 64.97 20.76
N PRO A 889 -14.96 65.62 20.17
CA PRO A 889 -16.35 65.48 20.62
C PRO A 889 -16.91 64.05 20.59
N ASP A 890 -16.33 63.17 19.77
CA ASP A 890 -16.67 61.74 19.70
C ASP A 890 -15.93 60.87 20.75
N GLY A 891 -15.17 61.49 21.65
CA GLY A 891 -14.49 60.84 22.77
C GLY A 891 -13.15 60.19 22.44
N ARG A 892 -12.61 60.35 21.22
CA ARG A 892 -11.24 59.94 20.87
C ARG A 892 -10.22 60.94 21.42
N PHE A 893 -8.95 60.54 21.51
CA PHE A 893 -7.89 61.47 21.87
C PHE A 893 -7.82 62.60 20.84
N TRP A 894 -7.68 63.82 21.32
CA TRP A 894 -7.37 64.94 20.44
C TRP A 894 -5.89 64.86 20.06
N GLU A 895 -5.65 64.74 18.77
CA GLU A 895 -4.33 64.58 18.17
C GLU A 895 -4.05 65.78 17.26
N ILE A 896 -2.84 66.34 17.38
CA ILE A 896 -2.37 67.45 16.56
C ILE A 896 -1.27 66.93 15.64
N ASP A 897 -1.44 67.19 14.35
CA ASP A 897 -0.38 67.05 13.36
C ASP A 897 0.44 68.35 13.30
N ILE A 898 1.71 68.28 13.69
CA ILE A 898 2.60 69.44 13.74
C ILE A 898 2.92 70.00 12.35
N ARG A 899 2.89 69.17 11.31
CA ARG A 899 3.11 69.63 9.92
C ARG A 899 1.89 70.39 9.42
N GLU A 900 0.69 69.96 9.82
CA GLU A 900 -0.54 70.71 9.54
C GLU A 900 -0.56 72.02 10.33
N LEU A 901 -0.13 72.01 11.60
CA LEU A 901 0.00 73.24 12.39
C LEU A 901 0.95 74.24 11.72
N ALA A 902 2.13 73.79 11.28
CA ALA A 902 3.09 74.60 10.54
C ALA A 902 2.49 75.17 9.24
N ARG A 903 1.73 74.35 8.51
CA ARG A 903 1.05 74.78 7.27
C ARG A 903 0.00 75.85 7.54
N ILE A 904 -0.80 75.70 8.59
CA ILE A 904 -1.85 76.68 8.93
C ILE A 904 -1.21 77.99 9.40
N GLU A 905 -0.15 77.92 10.20
CA GLU A 905 0.61 79.10 10.67
C GLU A 905 1.27 79.85 9.50
N ALA A 906 1.94 79.15 8.59
CA ALA A 906 2.56 79.77 7.41
C ALA A 906 1.56 80.41 6.42
N ASN A 907 0.29 79.99 6.46
CA ASN A 907 -0.79 80.53 5.61
C ASN A 907 -1.58 81.67 6.28
N ARG A 908 -1.15 82.10 7.47
CA ARG A 908 -1.69 83.23 8.21
C ARG A 908 -0.96 84.51 7.85
#